data_AF-A0A929VU31-F1
#
_entry.id   AF-A0A929VU31-F1
#
_cell.length_a   1.000
_cell.length_b   1.000
_cell.length_c   1.000
_cell.angle_alpha   90.00
_cell.angle_beta   90.00
_cell.angle_gamma   90.00
#
_symmetry.space_group_name_H-M   'P 1'
#
loop_
_entity.id
_entity.type
_entity.pdbx_description
1 polymer ?
#
loop_
_entity_poly.entity_id
_entity_poly.type
_entity_poly.pdbx_seq_one_letter_code
_entity_poly.pdbx_strand_id
1 'polypeptide(L)'
;MNEERLHELEREVLRRKAVQSFPHFLDYTDPNYSRQWFHTLIAEKCQGLLLGRLPTDRLMVFVPPQHGKALEEHTPVLTTQGWKTHGSLQSGDYVFGADGHPRRVLANSGTYLWPCQRIEFAGGVSLLAAPQHEWQIYSDHDDHKGRVLERVETQQIFVRRHRRKPYIPADAVLQNAETELPFDPYILGLWLGDGIKKQGTIVSGDEDIAYYRSIALGHITLARKGYWRIRVEGLCKAARLLGLHSEKHIPLAYLLADASSRWALLQGLMDSDGTCDTRGNCEFAQKRGRLAEDVYTLLRSLGIKARKRHYRAKLYGKDCGEKTRIFFNPDRTQAVFRNPRKQNRLSEKTASDRNDKKRFFIERVVDVAPRRVNCIEVEGGMYLAGRDLIPTHNSEIVSRKFPAWALGYNPKLKIVGTSYAANLAQGFSRSIQRTIDSPEYKEVFPCTFLNSQNVSTDARRGYLRNIDIFETVGHGGFYRAVGVGGGLTGTPVDLGIIDDPVKDALEAASQTYRDRVWEWYTDVFLTRLHNNSKQCLIMTRWNEDDLAGRLLRTEPEKWTVIRIPAIREDMDFADDPREIGEALWEEKHSVERLREAEKRAPRPFAALYQQRPSVEGGNIIKREWFGTISQADFARIAKKTAPTFFIDTAYT
;
A
#
# COMPACT_ATOMS: atom_id res chain seq x y z
N MET A 1 -4.08 -13.87 40.22
CA MET A 1 -4.68 -12.85 39.35
C MET A 1 -4.85 -13.50 37.98
N ASN A 2 -6.07 -13.59 37.45
CA ASN A 2 -6.35 -14.30 36.19
C ASN A 2 -5.69 -13.55 35.01
N GLU A 3 -5.15 -14.25 34.00
CA GLU A 3 -4.44 -13.64 32.85
C GLU A 3 -5.30 -12.59 32.13
N GLU A 4 -6.61 -12.86 32.00
CA GLU A 4 -7.58 -11.92 31.43
C GLU A 4 -7.64 -10.61 32.24
N ARG A 5 -7.60 -10.70 33.56
CA ARG A 5 -7.65 -9.52 34.43
C ARG A 5 -6.36 -8.71 34.36
N LEU A 6 -5.22 -9.35 34.16
CA LEU A 6 -3.94 -8.67 33.96
C LEU A 6 -3.95 -7.92 32.62
N HIS A 7 -4.42 -8.57 31.55
CA HIS A 7 -4.51 -7.95 30.22
C HIS A 7 -5.50 -6.77 30.19
N GLU A 8 -6.64 -6.89 30.87
CA GLU A 8 -7.58 -5.78 31.07
C GLU A 8 -6.92 -4.59 31.78
N LEU A 9 -6.16 -4.86 32.85
CA LEU A 9 -5.46 -3.83 33.61
C LEU A 9 -4.35 -3.17 32.79
N GLU A 10 -3.58 -3.95 32.02
CA GLU A 10 -2.55 -3.43 31.10
C GLU A 10 -3.16 -2.54 30.03
N ARG A 11 -4.27 -2.97 29.41
CA ARG A 11 -5.00 -2.18 28.42
C ARG A 11 -5.56 -0.90 29.03
N GLU A 12 -6.11 -0.96 30.24
CA GLU A 12 -6.61 0.22 30.97
C GLU A 12 -5.48 1.22 31.33
N VAL A 13 -4.33 0.72 31.77
CA VAL A 13 -3.15 1.56 32.03
C VAL A 13 -2.67 2.22 30.74
N LEU A 14 -2.57 1.46 29.64
CA LEU A 14 -2.16 2.00 28.34
C LEU A 14 -3.15 3.05 27.82
N ARG A 15 -4.46 2.82 27.97
CA ARG A 15 -5.51 3.79 27.63
C ARG A 15 -5.31 5.11 28.37
N ARG A 16 -5.08 5.06 29.68
CA ARG A 16 -4.85 6.27 30.50
C ARG A 16 -3.60 7.02 30.07
N LYS A 17 -2.53 6.29 29.72
CA LYS A 17 -1.30 6.89 29.19
C LYS A 17 -1.53 7.52 27.81
N ALA A 18 -2.31 6.89 26.93
CA ALA A 18 -2.63 7.38 25.60
C ALA A 18 -3.30 8.77 25.61
N VAL A 19 -4.07 9.09 26.65
CA VAL A 19 -4.66 10.43 26.83
C VAL A 19 -3.59 11.51 26.90
N GLN A 20 -2.48 11.25 27.60
CA GLN A 20 -1.45 12.25 27.91
C GLN A 20 -0.17 12.10 27.07
N SER A 21 -0.04 11.00 26.34
CA SER A 21 1.18 10.65 25.62
C SER A 21 0.86 10.17 24.21
N PHE A 22 1.33 10.93 23.22
CA PHE A 22 1.20 10.57 21.83
C PHE A 22 1.88 9.24 21.49
N PRO A 23 3.10 8.94 21.95
CA PRO A 23 3.69 7.59 21.81
C PRO A 23 2.77 6.46 22.31
N HIS A 24 2.19 6.60 23.50
CA HIS A 24 1.29 5.57 24.04
C HIS A 24 -0.06 5.53 23.31
N PHE A 25 -0.50 6.65 22.73
CA PHE A 25 -1.67 6.67 21.85
C PHE A 25 -1.44 5.90 20.55
N LEU A 26 -0.22 5.98 19.97
CA LEU A 26 0.15 5.14 18.83
C LEU A 26 0.05 3.67 19.20
N ASP A 27 0.60 3.28 20.36
CA ASP A 27 0.53 1.89 20.84
C ASP A 27 -0.90 1.45 21.17
N TYR A 28 -1.74 2.34 21.70
CA TYR A 28 -3.11 1.99 22.09
C TYR A 28 -4.05 1.85 20.89
N THR A 29 -3.97 2.81 19.95
CA THR A 29 -4.85 2.84 18.77
C THR A 29 -4.36 1.91 17.66
N ASP A 30 -3.14 1.40 17.77
CA ASP A 30 -2.59 0.37 16.91
C ASP A 30 -1.68 -0.56 17.74
N PRO A 31 -2.25 -1.55 18.46
CA PRO A 31 -1.51 -2.45 19.36
C PRO A 31 -0.39 -3.25 18.70
N ASN A 32 -0.36 -3.27 17.37
CA ASN A 32 0.64 -3.99 16.59
C ASN A 32 1.71 -3.06 15.99
N TYR A 33 1.65 -1.78 16.32
CA TYR A 33 2.58 -0.80 15.80
C TYR A 33 3.96 -0.95 16.45
N SER A 34 4.89 -1.59 15.75
CA SER A 34 6.28 -1.76 16.21
C SER A 34 7.08 -0.47 16.02
N ARG A 35 7.22 0.29 17.10
CA ARG A 35 8.02 1.53 17.12
C ARG A 35 9.50 1.23 17.27
N GLN A 36 10.30 2.06 16.60
CA GLN A 36 11.74 2.16 16.77
C GLN A 36 12.05 3.44 17.54
N TRP A 37 13.28 3.59 18.02
CA TRP A 37 13.68 4.77 18.81
C TRP A 37 13.33 6.09 18.10
N PHE A 38 13.54 6.17 16.79
CA PHE A 38 13.27 7.39 16.02
C PHE A 38 11.77 7.66 15.81
N HIS A 39 10.93 6.61 15.77
CA HIS A 39 9.47 6.79 15.77
C HIS A 39 9.00 7.38 17.10
N THR A 40 9.56 6.90 18.21
CA THR A 40 9.34 7.44 19.55
C THR A 40 9.77 8.89 19.62
N LEU A 41 10.99 9.20 19.16
CA LEU A 41 11.54 10.55 19.12
C LEU A 41 10.64 11.51 18.33
N ILE A 42 10.22 11.13 17.11
CA ILE A 42 9.33 11.95 16.29
C ILE A 42 8.00 12.20 17.04
N ALA A 43 7.40 11.16 17.63
CA ALA A 43 6.16 11.30 18.37
C ALA A 43 6.32 12.20 19.62
N GLU A 44 7.40 12.04 20.38
CA GLU A 44 7.70 12.86 21.56
C GLU A 44 7.95 14.32 21.19
N LYS A 45 8.60 14.59 20.06
CA LYS A 45 8.89 15.95 19.62
C LYS A 45 7.65 16.62 19.02
N CYS A 46 6.80 15.89 18.30
CA CYS A 46 5.47 16.36 17.91
C CYS A 46 4.61 16.72 19.14
N GLN A 47 4.58 15.84 20.16
CA GLN A 47 3.92 16.14 21.42
C GLN A 47 4.55 17.35 22.11
N GLY A 48 5.88 17.42 22.17
CA GLY A 48 6.61 18.52 22.76
C GLY A 48 6.30 19.86 22.08
N LEU A 49 6.20 19.87 20.75
CA LEU A 49 5.79 21.02 19.96
C LEU A 49 4.40 21.51 20.39
N LEU A 50 3.42 20.60 20.42
CA LEU A 50 2.05 20.92 20.78
C LEU A 50 1.96 21.48 22.21
N LEU A 51 2.70 20.89 23.14
CA LEU A 51 2.68 21.25 24.56
C LEU A 51 3.60 22.43 24.90
N GLY A 52 4.28 23.04 23.91
CA GLY A 52 5.22 24.14 24.16
C GLY A 52 6.43 23.75 25.00
N ARG A 53 6.86 22.47 24.92
CA ARG A 53 8.02 21.92 25.64
C ARG A 53 9.30 21.93 24.81
N LEU A 54 9.21 22.16 23.51
CA LEU A 54 10.38 22.39 22.68
C LEU A 54 10.94 23.80 22.94
N PRO A 55 12.25 24.03 22.71
CA PRO A 55 12.84 25.36 22.83
C PRO A 55 12.21 26.40 21.89
N THR A 56 11.56 25.93 20.82
CA THR A 56 10.93 26.76 19.82
C THR A 56 9.54 26.24 19.47
N ASP A 57 8.74 27.12 18.85
CA ASP A 57 7.38 26.83 18.41
C ASP A 57 7.30 26.21 17.02
N ARG A 58 8.45 25.83 16.45
CA ARG A 58 8.53 25.29 15.10
C ARG A 58 9.46 24.09 15.08
N LEU A 59 8.98 23.01 14.51
CA LEU A 59 9.67 21.73 14.42
C LEU A 59 9.94 21.40 12.95
N MET A 60 11.18 21.06 12.61
CA MET A 60 11.50 20.40 11.36
C MET A 60 11.84 18.93 11.63
N VAL A 61 11.31 18.04 10.80
CA VAL A 61 11.59 16.61 10.85
C VAL A 61 12.11 16.16 9.49
N PHE A 62 13.40 15.82 9.43
CA PHE A 62 14.04 15.28 8.24
C PHE A 62 14.42 13.82 8.48
N VAL A 63 13.84 12.95 7.68
CA VAL A 63 14.02 11.49 7.74
C VAL A 63 14.20 11.00 6.29
N PRO A 64 15.02 9.95 6.06
CA PRO A 64 15.23 9.42 4.72
C PRO A 64 13.93 8.98 4.05
N PRO A 65 13.82 9.07 2.71
CA PRO A 65 12.63 8.65 2.01
C PRO A 65 12.41 7.16 2.23
N GLN A 66 11.14 6.76 2.15
CA GLN A 66 10.73 5.36 2.11
C GLN A 66 11.29 4.55 3.27
N HIS A 67 10.93 4.92 4.49
CA HIS A 67 10.86 3.94 5.56
C HIS A 67 9.68 2.95 5.35
N GLY A 68 9.41 2.57 4.09
CA GLY A 68 9.73 1.21 3.67
C GLY A 68 8.57 0.39 3.13
N LYS A 69 7.55 1.04 2.56
CA LYS A 69 6.25 0.42 2.24
C LYS A 69 6.08 0.13 0.76
N ALA A 70 7.19 -0.10 0.08
CA ALA A 70 7.25 -0.28 -1.36
C ALA A 70 6.97 -1.73 -1.78
N LEU A 71 6.40 -1.90 -2.96
CA LEU A 71 6.37 -3.18 -3.67
C LEU A 71 7.22 -3.09 -4.92
N GLU A 72 7.70 -4.23 -5.40
CA GLU A 72 8.45 -4.30 -6.66
C GLU A 72 7.65 -3.72 -7.84
N GLU A 73 8.30 -2.94 -8.71
CA GLU A 73 7.62 -2.08 -9.69
C GLU A 73 6.80 -2.88 -10.73
N HIS A 74 7.19 -4.11 -11.02
CA HIS A 74 6.46 -5.01 -11.93
C HIS A 74 5.37 -5.82 -11.22
N THR A 75 5.19 -5.68 -9.91
CA THR A 75 4.10 -6.33 -9.16
C THR A 75 2.77 -5.95 -9.81
N PRO A 76 1.99 -6.92 -10.31
CA PRO A 76 0.74 -6.62 -10.96
C PRO A 76 -0.32 -6.19 -9.93
N VAL A 77 -1.06 -5.14 -10.24
CA VAL A 77 -2.15 -4.61 -9.43
C VAL A 77 -3.39 -4.51 -10.32
N LEU A 78 -4.49 -5.13 -9.89
CA LEU A 78 -5.75 -5.04 -10.63
C LEU A 78 -6.44 -3.72 -10.29
N THR A 79 -6.77 -2.94 -11.31
CA THR A 79 -7.52 -1.69 -11.19
C THR A 79 -8.91 -1.84 -11.78
N THR A 80 -9.78 -0.86 -11.57
CA THR A 80 -11.10 -0.78 -12.22
C THR A 80 -11.02 -0.58 -13.74
N GLN A 81 -9.81 -0.34 -14.29
CA GLN A 81 -9.52 -0.22 -15.72
C GLN A 81 -8.64 -1.38 -16.23
N GLY A 82 -8.44 -2.42 -15.41
CA GLY A 82 -7.65 -3.60 -15.72
C GLY A 82 -6.29 -3.64 -15.06
N TRP A 83 -5.44 -4.56 -15.51
CA TRP A 83 -4.15 -4.81 -14.89
C TRP A 83 -3.16 -3.69 -15.19
N LYS A 84 -2.55 -3.13 -14.14
CA LYS A 84 -1.38 -2.27 -14.19
C LYS A 84 -0.23 -2.92 -13.43
N THR A 85 1.00 -2.50 -13.70
CA THR A 85 2.12 -2.79 -12.79
C THR A 85 2.16 -1.73 -11.70
N HIS A 86 2.69 -2.07 -10.53
CA HIS A 86 2.77 -1.16 -9.38
C HIS A 86 3.45 0.17 -9.75
N GLY A 87 4.56 0.12 -10.49
CA GLY A 87 5.28 1.30 -10.97
C GLY A 87 4.55 2.14 -12.03
N SER A 88 3.51 1.60 -12.67
CA SER A 88 2.70 2.30 -13.68
C SER A 88 1.41 2.93 -13.12
N LEU A 89 1.12 2.72 -11.83
CA LEU A 89 -0.03 3.31 -11.17
C LEU A 89 0.09 4.84 -11.14
N GLN A 90 -1.03 5.55 -11.16
CA GLN A 90 -1.06 7.00 -11.13
C GLN A 90 -2.07 7.47 -10.08
N SER A 91 -1.85 8.68 -9.55
CA SER A 91 -2.88 9.33 -8.72
C SER A 91 -4.19 9.44 -9.51
N GLY A 92 -5.30 9.05 -8.88
CA GLY A 92 -6.60 8.95 -9.54
C GLY A 92 -6.97 7.56 -10.06
N ASP A 93 -6.02 6.62 -10.18
CA ASP A 93 -6.34 5.22 -10.44
C ASP A 93 -7.18 4.64 -9.28
N TYR A 94 -8.00 3.62 -9.57
CA TYR A 94 -8.76 2.89 -8.56
C TYR A 94 -8.26 1.45 -8.48
N VAL A 95 -7.62 1.10 -7.37
CA VAL A 95 -7.21 -0.26 -6.99
C VAL A 95 -8.30 -0.90 -6.12
N PHE A 96 -8.16 -2.15 -5.72
CA PHE A 96 -9.13 -2.79 -4.81
C PHE A 96 -8.58 -2.90 -3.39
N GLY A 97 -9.41 -2.61 -2.39
CA GLY A 97 -9.10 -2.75 -0.97
C GLY A 97 -9.17 -4.19 -0.47
N ALA A 98 -8.73 -4.43 0.77
CA ALA A 98 -8.82 -5.75 1.41
C ALA A 98 -10.27 -6.28 1.56
N ASP A 99 -11.24 -5.36 1.60
CA ASP A 99 -12.68 -5.61 1.59
C ASP A 99 -13.26 -5.80 0.17
N GLY A 100 -12.41 -5.80 -0.85
CA GLY A 100 -12.78 -5.93 -2.25
C GLY A 100 -13.40 -4.67 -2.88
N HIS A 101 -13.57 -3.57 -2.16
CA HIS A 101 -14.13 -2.35 -2.73
C HIS A 101 -13.07 -1.50 -3.45
N PRO A 102 -13.43 -0.74 -4.50
CA PRO A 102 -12.50 0.17 -5.16
C PRO A 102 -11.98 1.25 -4.20
N ARG A 103 -10.68 1.49 -4.23
CA ARG A 103 -9.95 2.50 -3.45
C ARG A 103 -9.13 3.37 -4.39
N ARG A 104 -9.24 4.69 -4.24
CA ARG A 104 -8.49 5.64 -5.06
C ARG A 104 -7.02 5.68 -4.63
N VAL A 105 -6.12 5.65 -5.60
CA VAL A 105 -4.70 5.98 -5.44
C VAL A 105 -4.59 7.49 -5.27
N LEU A 106 -4.09 7.92 -4.12
CA LEU A 106 -3.98 9.33 -3.73
C LEU A 106 -2.67 9.93 -4.22
N ALA A 107 -1.58 9.19 -4.08
CA ALA A 107 -0.24 9.60 -4.49
C ALA A 107 0.57 8.41 -5.01
N ASN A 108 1.55 8.71 -5.85
CA ASN A 108 2.58 7.77 -6.30
C ASN A 108 3.94 8.47 -6.22
N SER A 109 4.88 7.84 -5.50
CA SER A 109 6.24 8.34 -5.29
C SER A 109 7.20 8.08 -6.47
N GLY A 110 6.78 7.30 -7.46
CA GLY A 110 7.62 6.88 -8.57
C GLY A 110 8.56 5.73 -8.23
N THR A 111 9.24 5.21 -9.25
CA THR A 111 10.06 3.99 -9.15
C THR A 111 11.51 4.29 -8.79
N TYR A 112 12.11 3.50 -7.92
CA TYR A 112 13.50 3.64 -7.45
C TYR A 112 14.06 2.28 -7.01
N LEU A 113 15.38 2.13 -6.86
CA LEU A 113 16.00 0.85 -6.47
C LEU A 113 16.05 0.67 -4.94
N TRP A 114 15.60 -0.47 -4.42
CA TRP A 114 15.45 -0.73 -2.97
C TRP A 114 15.72 -2.22 -2.63
N PRO A 115 16.06 -2.62 -1.37
CA PRO A 115 16.10 -4.04 -1.05
C PRO A 115 14.69 -4.57 -1.14
N CYS A 116 14.59 -5.84 -1.52
CA CYS A 116 13.34 -6.55 -1.43
C CYS A 116 13.55 -7.85 -0.68
N GLN A 117 12.50 -8.27 -0.03
CA GLN A 117 12.34 -9.62 0.44
C GLN A 117 11.22 -10.28 -0.36
N ARG A 118 11.41 -11.56 -0.61
CA ARG A 118 10.39 -12.43 -1.18
C ARG A 118 9.61 -13.07 -0.05
N ILE A 119 8.33 -12.74 0.03
CA ILE A 119 7.40 -13.41 0.93
C ILE A 119 6.84 -14.59 0.18
N GLU A 120 7.12 -15.80 0.66
CA GLU A 120 6.63 -17.03 0.04
C GLU A 120 5.42 -17.55 0.82
N PHE A 121 4.32 -17.75 0.11
CA PHE A 121 3.08 -18.27 0.66
C PHE A 121 2.85 -19.72 0.25
N ALA A 122 2.14 -20.46 1.10
CA ALA A 122 1.85 -21.88 0.90
C ALA A 122 1.04 -22.12 -0.37
N GLY A 123 1.66 -22.78 -1.35
CA GLY A 123 1.09 -22.98 -2.68
C GLY A 123 1.88 -22.33 -3.81
N GLY A 124 3.08 -21.81 -3.54
CA GLY A 124 4.02 -21.30 -4.55
C GLY A 124 3.75 -19.85 -4.98
N VAL A 125 2.88 -19.16 -4.26
CA VAL A 125 2.61 -17.72 -4.46
C VAL A 125 3.68 -16.91 -3.75
N SER A 126 4.12 -15.80 -4.34
CA SER A 126 5.04 -14.90 -3.66
C SER A 126 4.86 -13.45 -4.09
N LEU A 127 5.27 -12.53 -3.22
CA LEU A 127 5.40 -11.11 -3.53
C LEU A 127 6.79 -10.62 -3.19
N LEU A 128 7.27 -9.65 -3.96
CA LEU A 128 8.48 -8.92 -3.69
C LEU A 128 8.10 -7.58 -3.07
N ALA A 129 8.49 -7.41 -1.82
CA ALA A 129 8.17 -6.23 -1.04
C ALA A 129 9.45 -5.69 -0.42
N ALA A 130 9.49 -4.38 -0.16
CA ALA A 130 10.50 -3.83 0.72
C ALA A 130 10.45 -4.58 2.07
N PRO A 131 11.58 -4.77 2.78
CA PRO A 131 11.60 -5.46 4.07
C PRO A 131 10.62 -4.88 5.10
N GLN A 132 10.09 -3.69 4.84
CA GLN A 132 9.31 -2.91 5.80
C GLN A 132 7.91 -2.62 5.31
N HIS A 133 7.56 -3.28 4.22
CA HIS A 133 6.21 -3.33 3.76
C HIS A 133 5.38 -3.94 4.87
N GLU A 134 4.31 -3.25 5.24
CA GLU A 134 3.46 -3.66 6.34
C GLU A 134 2.39 -4.62 5.84
N TRP A 135 2.13 -5.64 6.66
CA TRP A 135 1.15 -6.67 6.41
C TRP A 135 0.23 -6.76 7.61
N GLN A 136 -1.06 -6.98 7.36
CA GLN A 136 -1.98 -7.46 8.38
C GLN A 136 -2.04 -8.99 8.31
N ILE A 137 -1.49 -9.65 9.33
CA ILE A 137 -1.35 -11.10 9.39
C ILE A 137 -2.04 -11.65 10.65
N TYR A 138 -2.54 -12.87 10.60
CA TYR A 138 -3.00 -13.61 11.77
C TYR A 138 -1.88 -14.50 12.29
N SER A 139 -1.41 -14.22 13.51
CA SER A 139 -0.27 -14.88 14.13
C SER A 139 -0.65 -15.62 15.40
N ASP A 140 0.13 -16.64 15.76
CA ASP A 140 -0.10 -17.52 16.92
C ASP A 140 1.25 -17.73 17.58
N HIS A 141 1.55 -16.96 18.62
CA HIS A 141 2.84 -16.95 19.33
C HIS A 141 2.80 -17.79 20.60
N ASP A 142 3.97 -18.05 21.20
CA ASP A 142 4.09 -18.85 22.43
C ASP A 142 3.53 -18.13 23.68
N ASP A 143 3.41 -16.81 23.64
CA ASP A 143 3.01 -15.93 24.75
C ASP A 143 1.49 -15.68 24.85
N HIS A 144 0.70 -16.10 23.86
CA HIS A 144 -0.76 -16.03 23.92
C HIS A 144 -1.43 -17.26 23.29
N LYS A 145 -2.63 -17.62 23.77
CA LYS A 145 -3.40 -18.72 23.18
C LYS A 145 -4.28 -18.22 22.03
N GLY A 146 -3.97 -18.67 20.81
CA GLY A 146 -4.85 -18.51 19.65
C GLY A 146 -4.34 -17.49 18.63
N ARG A 147 -5.08 -17.34 17.53
CA ARG A 147 -4.72 -16.44 16.43
C ARG A 147 -5.12 -15.00 16.75
N VAL A 148 -4.17 -14.09 16.70
CA VAL A 148 -4.40 -12.64 16.85
C VAL A 148 -4.07 -11.95 15.54
N LEU A 149 -4.86 -10.94 15.16
CA LEU A 149 -4.56 -10.10 14.02
C LEU A 149 -3.47 -9.10 14.42
N GLU A 150 -2.34 -9.18 13.77
CA GLU A 150 -1.21 -8.29 13.96
C GLU A 150 -0.82 -7.56 12.67
N ARG A 151 -0.29 -6.36 12.83
CA ARG A 151 0.41 -5.61 11.79
C ARG A 151 1.91 -5.83 11.96
N VAL A 152 2.58 -6.30 10.92
CA VAL A 152 4.03 -6.54 10.97
C VAL A 152 4.71 -6.10 9.67
N GLU A 153 5.98 -5.72 9.77
CA GLU A 153 6.84 -5.51 8.61
C GLU A 153 7.28 -6.86 8.01
N THR A 154 7.53 -6.90 6.70
CA THR A 154 8.00 -8.10 5.98
C THR A 154 9.13 -8.83 6.70
N GLN A 155 10.16 -8.11 7.13
CA GLN A 155 11.34 -8.64 7.80
C GLN A 155 11.05 -9.18 9.21
N GLN A 156 10.01 -8.66 9.86
CA GLN A 156 9.65 -9.00 11.25
C GLN A 156 8.71 -10.22 11.33
N ILE A 157 8.14 -10.68 10.19
CA ILE A 157 7.15 -11.78 10.16
C ILE A 157 7.63 -13.02 10.91
N PHE A 158 8.92 -13.37 10.84
CA PHE A 158 9.47 -14.57 11.49
C PHE A 158 10.51 -14.28 12.58
N VAL A 159 10.66 -13.03 13.00
CA VAL A 159 11.54 -12.66 14.13
C VAL A 159 11.00 -13.26 15.43
N ARG A 160 9.69 -13.16 15.65
CA ARG A 160 8.99 -13.87 16.74
C ARG A 160 8.64 -15.29 16.31
N ARG A 161 8.82 -16.25 17.22
CA ARG A 161 8.46 -17.65 16.97
C ARG A 161 6.95 -17.80 16.89
N HIS A 162 6.47 -18.52 15.87
CA HIS A 162 5.07 -18.88 15.70
C HIS A 162 4.84 -20.33 16.08
N ARG A 163 3.83 -20.60 16.92
CA ARG A 163 3.29 -21.95 17.18
C ARG A 163 2.67 -22.56 15.93
N ARG A 164 2.04 -21.72 15.10
CA ARG A 164 1.42 -22.10 13.84
C ARG A 164 1.73 -21.05 12.78
N LYS A 165 2.06 -21.47 11.56
CA LYS A 165 2.42 -20.56 10.43
C LYS A 165 1.46 -19.36 10.32
N PRO A 166 1.93 -18.10 10.34
CA PRO A 166 1.06 -16.93 10.21
C PRO A 166 0.36 -16.91 8.85
N TYR A 167 -0.74 -16.17 8.72
CA TYR A 167 -1.46 -16.09 7.45
C TYR A 167 -2.10 -14.73 7.16
N ILE A 168 -2.30 -14.43 5.88
CA ILE A 168 -3.10 -13.30 5.39
C ILE A 168 -4.45 -13.83 4.88
N PRO A 169 -5.59 -13.14 5.09
CA PRO A 169 -6.87 -13.49 4.49
C PRO A 169 -6.78 -13.56 2.94
N ALA A 170 -7.50 -14.51 2.34
CA ALA A 170 -7.49 -14.77 0.90
C ALA A 170 -8.89 -14.70 0.26
N ASP A 171 -9.86 -14.14 0.97
CA ASP A 171 -11.30 -14.21 0.73
C ASP A 171 -11.94 -12.90 0.25
N ALA A 172 -11.13 -11.92 -0.15
CA ALA A 172 -11.61 -10.68 -0.74
C ALA A 172 -12.41 -10.94 -2.03
N VAL A 173 -13.69 -10.55 -2.03
CA VAL A 173 -14.56 -10.57 -3.21
C VAL A 173 -14.60 -9.16 -3.78
N LEU A 174 -14.05 -8.97 -4.99
CA LEU A 174 -14.04 -7.66 -5.63
C LEU A 174 -15.47 -7.15 -5.83
N GLN A 175 -15.70 -5.87 -5.57
CA GLN A 175 -17.00 -5.21 -5.72
C GLN A 175 -16.91 -4.21 -6.86
N ASN A 176 -17.73 -4.42 -7.88
CA ASN A 176 -17.85 -3.55 -9.03
C ASN A 176 -19.32 -3.24 -9.26
N ALA A 177 -19.60 -2.07 -9.83
CA ALA A 177 -20.96 -1.71 -10.20
C ALA A 177 -21.52 -2.66 -11.26
N GLU A 178 -22.82 -2.90 -11.21
CA GLU A 178 -23.53 -3.63 -12.24
C GLU A 178 -23.44 -2.87 -13.57
N THR A 179 -23.13 -3.60 -14.65
CA THR A 179 -23.00 -3.03 -15.99
C THR A 179 -23.66 -3.98 -16.99
N GLU A 180 -24.26 -3.41 -18.03
CA GLU A 180 -24.84 -4.20 -19.10
C GLU A 180 -23.72 -4.89 -19.89
N LEU A 181 -23.72 -6.22 -19.88
CA LEU A 181 -22.71 -7.01 -20.57
C LEU A 181 -23.17 -7.34 -22.00
N PRO A 182 -22.25 -7.34 -23.00
CA PRO A 182 -22.63 -7.56 -24.40
C PRO A 182 -23.25 -8.92 -24.72
N PHE A 183 -23.20 -9.87 -23.78
CA PHE A 183 -23.71 -11.23 -23.91
C PHE A 183 -23.83 -11.90 -22.54
N ASP A 184 -24.70 -12.90 -22.43
CA ASP A 184 -24.91 -13.66 -21.19
C ASP A 184 -23.58 -14.27 -20.68
N PRO A 185 -23.18 -13.98 -19.41
CA PRO A 185 -21.91 -14.46 -18.87
C PRO A 185 -21.80 -15.99 -18.80
N TYR A 186 -22.88 -16.67 -18.43
CA TYR A 186 -22.90 -18.13 -18.30
C TYR A 186 -22.70 -18.81 -19.66
N ILE A 187 -23.42 -18.36 -20.69
CA ILE A 187 -23.28 -18.90 -22.05
C ILE A 187 -21.91 -18.57 -22.62
N LEU A 188 -21.39 -17.37 -22.37
CA LEU A 188 -20.03 -17.01 -22.76
C LEU A 188 -19.00 -17.94 -22.11
N GLY A 189 -19.17 -18.26 -20.83
CA GLY A 189 -18.32 -19.20 -20.10
C GLY A 189 -18.30 -20.60 -20.72
N LEU A 190 -19.49 -21.15 -21.04
CA LEU A 190 -19.60 -22.44 -21.74
C LEU A 190 -18.88 -22.41 -23.10
N TRP A 191 -19.02 -21.33 -23.86
CA TRP A 191 -18.33 -21.19 -25.14
C TRP A 191 -16.83 -21.00 -25.00
N LEU A 192 -16.36 -20.32 -23.95
CA LEU A 192 -14.93 -20.19 -23.69
C LEU A 192 -14.27 -21.55 -23.44
N GLY A 193 -14.94 -22.47 -22.77
CA GLY A 193 -14.50 -23.86 -22.67
C GLY A 193 -14.66 -24.62 -23.98
N ASP A 194 -15.87 -25.10 -24.26
CA ASP A 194 -16.17 -26.07 -25.32
C ASP A 194 -16.68 -25.46 -26.65
N GLY A 195 -16.57 -24.14 -26.82
CA GLY A 195 -16.95 -23.46 -28.05
C GLY A 195 -16.02 -23.73 -29.23
N ILE A 196 -16.60 -23.80 -30.43
CA ILE A 196 -15.85 -23.87 -31.69
C ILE A 196 -15.41 -22.45 -32.07
N LYS A 197 -14.10 -22.24 -32.27
CA LYS A 197 -13.57 -20.94 -32.72
C LYS A 197 -14.26 -20.48 -34.00
N LYS A 198 -14.53 -19.18 -34.10
CA LYS A 198 -15.19 -18.52 -35.24
C LYS A 198 -16.64 -18.94 -35.48
N GLN A 199 -17.26 -19.72 -34.58
CA GLN A 199 -18.65 -20.15 -34.68
C GLN A 199 -19.38 -19.88 -33.37
N GLY A 200 -20.67 -19.53 -33.45
CA GLY A 200 -21.56 -19.45 -32.28
C GLY A 200 -22.05 -20.83 -31.88
N THR A 201 -21.14 -21.78 -31.66
CA THR A 201 -21.46 -23.18 -31.42
C THR A 201 -20.65 -23.75 -30.27
N ILE A 202 -21.34 -24.40 -29.34
CA ILE A 202 -20.77 -25.12 -28.19
C ILE A 202 -20.88 -26.62 -28.47
N VAL A 203 -19.84 -27.38 -28.11
CA VAL A 203 -19.84 -28.85 -28.20
C VAL A 203 -20.10 -29.43 -26.82
N SER A 204 -20.90 -30.49 -26.72
CA SER A 204 -21.19 -31.15 -25.45
C SER A 204 -21.33 -32.66 -25.62
N GLY A 205 -21.01 -33.41 -24.56
CA GLY A 205 -21.32 -34.84 -24.46
C GLY A 205 -22.77 -35.10 -24.03
N ASP A 206 -23.21 -36.36 -24.11
CA ASP A 206 -24.58 -36.80 -23.80
C ASP A 206 -25.06 -36.42 -22.38
N GLU A 207 -24.17 -36.48 -21.39
CA GLU A 207 -24.52 -36.34 -19.96
C GLU A 207 -25.11 -34.97 -19.59
N ASP A 208 -24.80 -33.92 -20.37
CA ASP A 208 -25.17 -32.53 -20.03
C ASP A 208 -26.32 -32.00 -20.92
N ILE A 209 -26.72 -32.75 -21.96
CA ILE A 209 -27.72 -32.29 -22.95
C ILE A 209 -29.11 -32.14 -22.37
N ALA A 210 -29.51 -33.04 -21.46
CA ALA A 210 -30.83 -32.94 -20.81
C ALA A 210 -30.98 -31.60 -20.08
N TYR A 211 -29.92 -31.17 -19.38
CA TYR A 211 -29.88 -29.88 -18.71
C TYR A 211 -29.83 -28.70 -19.68
N TYR A 212 -28.99 -28.77 -20.73
CA TYR A 212 -28.94 -27.68 -21.72
C TYR A 212 -30.25 -27.51 -22.51
N ARG A 213 -31.03 -28.60 -22.71
CA ARG A 213 -32.40 -28.52 -23.24
C ARG A 213 -33.36 -27.85 -22.24
N SER A 214 -33.27 -28.19 -20.95
CA SER A 214 -34.19 -27.63 -19.94
C SER A 214 -34.04 -26.12 -19.76
N ILE A 215 -32.86 -25.56 -20.02
CA ILE A 215 -32.61 -24.11 -19.98
C ILE A 215 -32.74 -23.43 -21.35
N ALA A 216 -33.20 -24.15 -22.39
CA ALA A 216 -33.30 -23.65 -23.76
C ALA A 216 -32.02 -22.96 -24.27
N LEU A 217 -30.84 -23.55 -24.00
CA LEU A 217 -29.54 -22.93 -24.27
C LEU A 217 -29.34 -22.51 -25.75
N GLY A 218 -29.97 -23.22 -26.68
CA GLY A 218 -29.93 -22.93 -28.11
C GLY A 218 -30.43 -24.12 -28.93
N HIS A 219 -30.15 -24.10 -30.23
CA HIS A 219 -30.55 -25.17 -31.14
C HIS A 219 -29.58 -26.37 -31.04
N ILE A 220 -30.04 -27.45 -30.41
CA ILE A 220 -29.25 -28.64 -30.07
C ILE A 220 -29.41 -29.72 -31.14
N THR A 221 -28.30 -30.17 -31.73
CA THR A 221 -28.26 -31.19 -32.78
C THR A 221 -27.23 -32.27 -32.49
N LEU A 222 -27.57 -33.52 -32.78
CA LEU A 222 -26.63 -34.64 -32.65
C LEU A 222 -25.62 -34.57 -33.79
N ALA A 223 -24.32 -34.46 -33.48
CA ALA A 223 -23.26 -34.42 -34.49
C ALA A 223 -22.75 -35.82 -34.83
N ARG A 224 -22.60 -36.68 -33.82
CA ARG A 224 -22.29 -38.12 -33.92
C ARG A 224 -22.60 -38.78 -32.57
N LYS A 225 -22.62 -40.11 -32.51
CA LYS A 225 -22.91 -40.85 -31.26
C LYS A 225 -22.08 -40.31 -30.09
N GLY A 226 -22.75 -39.82 -29.04
CA GLY A 226 -22.11 -39.26 -27.84
C GLY A 226 -21.72 -37.78 -27.89
N TYR A 227 -21.93 -37.08 -29.01
CA TYR A 227 -21.45 -35.71 -29.24
C TYR A 227 -22.51 -34.83 -29.89
N TRP A 228 -22.78 -33.68 -29.27
CA TRP A 228 -23.81 -32.73 -29.69
C TRP A 228 -23.21 -31.35 -30.01
N ARG A 229 -23.91 -30.61 -30.88
CA ARG A 229 -23.63 -29.21 -31.19
C ARG A 229 -24.81 -28.36 -30.76
N ILE A 230 -24.51 -27.28 -30.05
CA ILE A 230 -25.49 -26.30 -29.56
C ILE A 230 -25.20 -24.99 -30.26
N ARG A 231 -26.06 -24.60 -31.20
CA ARG A 231 -25.96 -23.31 -31.89
C ARG A 231 -26.72 -22.26 -31.08
N VAL A 232 -26.01 -21.23 -30.65
CA VAL A 232 -26.58 -20.12 -29.87
C VAL A 232 -26.64 -18.89 -30.74
N GLU A 233 -27.83 -18.28 -30.81
CA GLU A 233 -28.04 -17.04 -31.54
C GLU A 233 -27.25 -15.87 -30.92
N GLY A 234 -26.77 -14.94 -31.75
CA GLY A 234 -26.01 -13.77 -31.29
C GLY A 234 -24.57 -14.05 -30.81
N LEU A 235 -24.25 -15.27 -30.38
CA LEU A 235 -22.94 -15.63 -29.79
C LEU A 235 -21.76 -15.36 -30.73
N CYS A 236 -21.91 -15.63 -32.04
CA CYS A 236 -20.85 -15.34 -33.01
C CYS A 236 -20.57 -13.83 -33.14
N LYS A 237 -21.64 -13.01 -33.10
CA LYS A 237 -21.54 -11.54 -33.14
C LYS A 237 -20.89 -11.01 -31.86
N ALA A 238 -21.33 -11.51 -30.71
CA ALA A 238 -20.76 -11.18 -29.41
C ALA A 238 -19.27 -11.56 -29.31
N ALA A 239 -18.90 -12.77 -29.72
CA ALA A 239 -17.50 -13.22 -29.72
C ALA A 239 -16.60 -12.33 -30.61
N ARG A 240 -17.13 -11.81 -31.73
CA ARG A 240 -16.41 -10.84 -32.57
C ARG A 240 -16.25 -9.49 -31.87
N LEU A 241 -17.33 -8.95 -31.29
CA LEU A 241 -17.32 -7.68 -30.55
C LEU A 241 -16.34 -7.71 -29.37
N LEU A 242 -16.26 -8.84 -28.69
CA LEU A 242 -15.41 -9.06 -27.52
C LEU A 242 -13.96 -9.45 -27.88
N GLY A 243 -13.59 -9.47 -29.17
CA GLY A 243 -12.23 -9.77 -29.60
C GLY A 243 -11.81 -11.25 -29.45
N LEU A 244 -12.77 -12.18 -29.36
CA LEU A 244 -12.52 -13.61 -29.11
C LEU A 244 -12.29 -14.45 -30.38
N HIS A 245 -12.14 -13.81 -31.54
CA HIS A 245 -12.05 -14.49 -32.85
C HIS A 245 -10.72 -15.23 -33.06
N SER A 246 -9.61 -14.71 -32.51
CA SER A 246 -8.25 -15.26 -32.66
C SER A 246 -7.89 -16.17 -31.47
N GLU A 247 -8.02 -15.63 -30.26
CA GLU A 247 -7.66 -16.29 -29.00
C GLU A 247 -8.80 -16.17 -27.98
N LYS A 248 -9.20 -17.30 -27.40
CA LYS A 248 -10.17 -17.32 -26.31
C LYS A 248 -9.50 -16.77 -25.04
N HIS A 249 -10.16 -15.83 -24.39
CA HIS A 249 -9.73 -15.19 -23.15
C HIS A 249 -10.96 -14.62 -22.44
N ILE A 250 -10.87 -14.20 -21.19
CA ILE A 250 -11.98 -13.52 -20.53
C ILE A 250 -11.86 -12.02 -20.86
N PRO A 251 -12.86 -11.40 -21.51
CA PRO A 251 -12.80 -9.97 -21.78
C PRO A 251 -12.82 -9.17 -20.48
N LEU A 252 -12.14 -8.01 -20.46
CA LEU A 252 -12.00 -7.20 -19.26
C LEU A 252 -13.36 -6.78 -18.66
N ALA A 253 -14.34 -6.47 -19.51
CA ALA A 253 -15.70 -6.14 -19.08
C ALA A 253 -16.34 -7.23 -18.22
N TYR A 254 -16.04 -8.51 -18.51
CA TYR A 254 -16.54 -9.62 -17.71
C TYR A 254 -15.67 -9.89 -16.48
N LEU A 255 -14.36 -9.68 -16.58
CA LEU A 255 -13.43 -9.86 -15.46
C LEU A 255 -13.65 -8.81 -14.34
N LEU A 256 -14.13 -7.62 -14.70
CA LEU A 256 -14.44 -6.52 -13.80
C LEU A 256 -15.95 -6.29 -13.63
N ALA A 257 -16.80 -7.22 -14.09
CA ALA A 257 -18.23 -7.15 -13.86
C ALA A 257 -18.57 -7.29 -12.37
N ASP A 258 -19.82 -7.03 -12.03
CA ASP A 258 -20.35 -7.31 -10.70
C ASP A 258 -20.14 -8.79 -10.32
N ALA A 259 -20.19 -9.09 -9.02
CA ALA A 259 -19.91 -10.42 -8.52
C ALA A 259 -20.86 -11.49 -9.10
N SER A 260 -22.13 -11.16 -9.34
CA SER A 260 -23.12 -12.13 -9.83
C SER A 260 -22.84 -12.53 -11.28
N SER A 261 -22.48 -11.57 -12.13
CA SER A 261 -22.06 -11.82 -13.51
C SER A 261 -20.79 -12.66 -13.58
N ARG A 262 -19.82 -12.39 -12.69
CA ARG A 262 -18.58 -13.19 -12.60
C ARG A 262 -18.83 -14.62 -12.12
N TRP A 263 -19.77 -14.82 -11.18
CA TRP A 263 -20.21 -16.15 -10.78
C TRP A 263 -20.86 -16.90 -11.93
N ALA A 264 -21.76 -16.25 -12.68
CA ALA A 264 -22.40 -16.85 -13.86
C ALA A 264 -21.36 -17.26 -14.92
N LEU A 265 -20.37 -16.40 -15.19
CA LEU A 265 -19.26 -16.73 -16.09
C LEU A 265 -18.47 -17.95 -15.62
N LEU A 266 -18.09 -17.97 -14.33
CA LEU A 266 -17.36 -19.09 -13.73
C LEU A 266 -18.15 -20.40 -13.85
N GLN A 267 -19.46 -20.36 -13.58
CA GLN A 267 -20.34 -21.52 -13.70
C GLN A 267 -20.35 -22.09 -15.12
N GLY A 268 -20.37 -21.24 -16.15
CA GLY A 268 -20.30 -21.70 -17.54
C GLY A 268 -18.95 -22.36 -17.88
N LEU A 269 -17.85 -21.78 -17.40
CA LEU A 269 -16.51 -22.35 -17.55
C LEU A 269 -16.38 -23.69 -16.81
N MET A 270 -16.96 -23.81 -15.63
CA MET A 270 -16.94 -25.04 -14.84
C MET A 270 -17.87 -26.12 -15.41
N ASP A 271 -19.03 -25.73 -15.95
CA ASP A 271 -19.96 -26.67 -16.59
C ASP A 271 -19.41 -27.24 -17.91
N SER A 272 -18.47 -26.56 -18.56
CA SER A 272 -17.73 -27.09 -19.71
C SER A 272 -16.50 -27.89 -19.26
N ASP A 273 -15.38 -27.19 -19.01
CA ASP A 273 -14.05 -27.76 -18.75
C ASP A 273 -13.76 -28.04 -17.25
N GLY A 274 -14.74 -27.82 -16.37
CA GLY A 274 -14.61 -28.03 -14.93
C GLY A 274 -15.09 -29.39 -14.45
N THR A 275 -14.45 -29.87 -13.38
CA THR A 275 -14.79 -31.12 -12.71
C THR A 275 -14.77 -30.94 -11.19
N CYS A 276 -15.50 -31.78 -10.47
CA CYS A 276 -15.48 -31.88 -9.02
C CYS A 276 -15.33 -33.34 -8.61
N ASP A 277 -14.39 -33.63 -7.73
CA ASP A 277 -14.25 -34.94 -7.12
C ASP A 277 -15.27 -35.15 -5.98
N THR A 278 -15.33 -36.37 -5.43
CA THR A 278 -16.25 -36.73 -4.33
C THR A 278 -15.91 -36.05 -2.99
N ARG A 279 -14.76 -35.36 -2.91
CA ARG A 279 -14.31 -34.61 -1.72
C ARG A 279 -14.55 -33.10 -1.88
N GLY A 280 -15.21 -32.68 -2.96
CA GLY A 280 -15.49 -31.27 -3.24
C GLY A 280 -14.27 -30.49 -3.76
N ASN A 281 -13.20 -31.16 -4.20
CA ASN A 281 -12.10 -30.48 -4.88
C ASN A 281 -12.49 -30.25 -6.34
N CYS A 282 -12.46 -28.98 -6.75
CA CYS A 282 -12.75 -28.57 -8.10
C CYS A 282 -11.45 -28.42 -8.89
N GLU A 283 -11.48 -28.87 -10.14
CA GLU A 283 -10.39 -28.72 -11.11
C GLU A 283 -10.94 -28.10 -12.40
N PHE A 284 -10.23 -27.11 -12.93
CA PHE A 284 -10.40 -26.60 -14.29
C PHE A 284 -9.12 -26.85 -15.09
N ALA A 285 -9.23 -27.50 -16.25
CA ALA A 285 -8.08 -27.88 -17.07
C ALA A 285 -8.15 -27.24 -18.46
N GLN A 286 -7.11 -26.50 -18.86
CA GLN A 286 -7.07 -25.84 -20.16
C GLN A 286 -5.65 -25.88 -20.76
N LYS A 287 -5.52 -25.67 -22.08
CA LYS A 287 -4.22 -25.41 -22.71
C LYS A 287 -3.53 -24.25 -22.00
N ARG A 288 -2.20 -24.33 -21.84
CA ARG A 288 -1.42 -23.23 -21.26
C ARG A 288 -1.59 -21.98 -22.14
N GLY A 289 -2.00 -20.87 -21.54
CA GLY A 289 -2.25 -19.62 -22.26
C GLY A 289 -3.14 -18.65 -21.49
N ARG A 290 -3.57 -17.59 -22.16
CA ARG A 290 -4.29 -16.45 -21.57
C ARG A 290 -5.57 -16.86 -20.84
N LEU A 291 -6.41 -17.72 -21.44
CA LEU A 291 -7.65 -18.16 -20.82
C LEU A 291 -7.43 -18.80 -19.44
N ALA A 292 -6.37 -19.61 -19.26
CA ALA A 292 -6.10 -20.24 -17.97
C ALA A 292 -5.70 -19.19 -16.90
N GLU A 293 -4.93 -18.17 -17.26
CA GLU A 293 -4.55 -17.08 -16.35
C GLU A 293 -5.75 -16.17 -16.01
N ASP A 294 -6.64 -15.97 -16.98
CA ASP A 294 -7.87 -15.21 -16.77
C ASP A 294 -8.85 -15.96 -15.85
N VAL A 295 -9.01 -17.28 -16.02
CA VAL A 295 -9.83 -18.11 -15.11
C VAL A 295 -9.25 -18.12 -13.70
N TYR A 296 -7.92 -18.17 -13.58
CA TYR A 296 -7.26 -18.02 -12.28
C TYR A 296 -7.61 -16.69 -11.62
N THR A 297 -7.54 -15.60 -12.38
CA THR A 297 -7.91 -14.27 -11.90
C THR A 297 -9.39 -14.18 -11.53
N LEU A 298 -10.27 -14.77 -12.35
CA LEU A 298 -11.72 -14.80 -12.10
C LEU A 298 -12.01 -15.48 -10.75
N LEU A 299 -11.39 -16.63 -10.47
CA LEU A 299 -11.51 -17.30 -9.17
C LEU A 299 -11.04 -16.41 -8.02
N ARG A 300 -9.85 -15.80 -8.15
CA ARG A 300 -9.31 -14.89 -7.11
C ARG A 300 -10.21 -13.69 -6.88
N SER A 301 -10.80 -13.14 -7.95
CA SER A 301 -11.70 -12.00 -7.87
C SER A 301 -13.00 -12.31 -7.12
N LEU A 302 -13.41 -13.59 -7.08
CA LEU A 302 -14.59 -14.09 -6.38
C LEU A 302 -14.27 -14.56 -4.95
N GLY A 303 -13.09 -14.22 -4.41
CA GLY A 303 -12.63 -14.65 -3.09
C GLY A 303 -12.25 -16.13 -3.00
N ILE A 304 -12.12 -16.83 -4.13
CA ILE A 304 -11.74 -18.25 -4.15
C ILE A 304 -10.23 -18.35 -4.25
N LYS A 305 -9.59 -18.97 -3.25
CA LYS A 305 -8.17 -19.32 -3.34
C LYS A 305 -7.98 -20.52 -4.25
N ALA A 306 -7.18 -20.34 -5.30
CA ALA A 306 -6.86 -21.37 -6.28
C ALA A 306 -5.35 -21.65 -6.31
N ARG A 307 -4.97 -22.76 -6.93
CA ARG A 307 -3.58 -23.14 -7.23
C ARG A 307 -3.48 -23.58 -8.67
N LYS A 308 -2.42 -23.22 -9.37
CA LYS A 308 -2.19 -23.64 -10.76
C LYS A 308 -0.98 -24.55 -10.88
N ARG A 309 -1.06 -25.56 -11.75
CA ARG A 309 0.04 -26.46 -12.10
C ARG A 309 0.14 -26.60 -13.61
N HIS A 310 1.35 -26.48 -14.14
CA HIS A 310 1.63 -26.75 -15.54
C HIS A 310 2.14 -28.19 -15.71
N TYR A 311 1.71 -28.86 -16.77
CA TYR A 311 2.20 -30.19 -17.12
C TYR A 311 2.10 -30.41 -18.64
N ARG A 312 2.94 -31.30 -19.17
CA ARG A 312 2.89 -31.70 -20.58
C ARG A 312 1.98 -32.92 -20.73
N ALA A 313 0.91 -32.78 -21.49
CA ALA A 313 -0.09 -33.83 -21.62
C ALA A 313 0.28 -34.81 -22.75
N LYS A 314 0.11 -36.12 -22.53
CA LYS A 314 0.16 -37.14 -23.58
C LYS A 314 -1.19 -37.83 -23.68
N LEU A 315 -1.70 -38.02 -24.90
CA LEU A 315 -2.92 -38.77 -25.19
C LEU A 315 -2.55 -39.93 -26.12
N TYR A 316 -2.80 -41.17 -25.69
CA TYR A 316 -2.38 -42.39 -26.41
C TYR A 316 -0.90 -42.34 -26.85
N GLY A 317 -0.02 -41.88 -25.97
CA GLY A 317 1.41 -41.73 -26.24
C GLY A 317 1.81 -40.49 -27.07
N LYS A 318 0.85 -39.78 -27.68
CA LYS A 318 1.11 -38.56 -28.48
C LYS A 318 1.14 -37.31 -27.61
N ASP A 319 2.16 -36.48 -27.79
CA ASP A 319 2.28 -35.18 -27.12
C ASP A 319 1.14 -34.24 -27.55
N CYS A 320 0.40 -33.74 -26.57
CA CYS A 320 -0.74 -32.84 -26.74
C CYS A 320 -0.41 -31.41 -26.29
N GLY A 321 0.87 -31.13 -25.98
CA GLY A 321 1.36 -29.83 -25.56
C GLY A 321 1.18 -29.57 -24.06
N GLU A 322 1.49 -28.33 -23.66
CA GLU A 322 1.41 -27.90 -22.28
C GLU A 322 -0.03 -27.54 -21.89
N LYS A 323 -0.45 -28.06 -20.72
CA LYS A 323 -1.73 -27.75 -20.09
C LYS A 323 -1.52 -27.11 -18.72
N THR A 324 -2.46 -26.27 -18.34
CA THR A 324 -2.59 -25.70 -17.00
C THR A 324 -3.81 -26.33 -16.33
N ARG A 325 -3.62 -26.86 -15.11
CA ARG A 325 -4.70 -27.24 -14.21
C ARG A 325 -4.80 -26.25 -13.07
N ILE A 326 -6.02 -25.79 -12.81
CA ILE A 326 -6.35 -24.90 -11.72
C ILE A 326 -7.18 -25.69 -10.71
N PHE A 327 -6.67 -25.80 -9.49
CA PHE A 327 -7.29 -26.53 -8.39
C PHE A 327 -7.80 -25.55 -7.35
N PHE A 328 -9.01 -25.76 -6.88
CA PHE A 328 -9.58 -24.98 -5.79
C PHE A 328 -10.60 -25.81 -5.02
N ASN A 329 -10.89 -25.39 -3.80
CA ASN A 329 -11.87 -26.06 -2.95
C ASN A 329 -12.88 -25.01 -2.49
N PRO A 330 -14.07 -24.93 -3.10
CA PRO A 330 -15.10 -23.97 -2.71
C PRO A 330 -15.75 -24.36 -1.37
N ASP A 331 -16.45 -23.41 -0.76
CA ASP A 331 -17.42 -23.66 0.31
C ASP A 331 -18.59 -24.47 -0.24
N ARG A 332 -19.18 -25.33 0.60
CA ARG A 332 -20.32 -26.17 0.19
C ARG A 332 -21.51 -25.34 -0.33
N THR A 333 -21.67 -24.12 0.17
CA THR A 333 -22.71 -23.17 -0.21
C THR A 333 -22.42 -22.42 -1.51
N GLN A 334 -21.19 -22.47 -2.02
CA GLN A 334 -20.83 -21.80 -3.27
C GLN A 334 -21.27 -22.62 -4.48
N ALA A 335 -22.16 -22.05 -5.29
CA ALA A 335 -22.61 -22.63 -6.55
C ALA A 335 -21.57 -22.39 -7.65
N VAL A 336 -20.58 -23.27 -7.76
CA VAL A 336 -19.52 -23.19 -8.79
C VAL A 336 -19.93 -23.87 -10.10
N PHE A 337 -20.99 -24.68 -10.10
CA PHE A 337 -21.62 -25.25 -11.29
C PHE A 337 -23.09 -24.79 -11.35
N ARG A 338 -23.63 -24.61 -12.56
CA ARG A 338 -25.07 -24.39 -12.74
C ARG A 338 -25.78 -25.70 -13.09
N ASN A 339 -25.06 -26.63 -13.71
CA ASN A 339 -25.55 -27.98 -14.01
C ASN A 339 -25.73 -28.78 -12.69
N PRO A 340 -26.97 -29.20 -12.34
CA PRO A 340 -27.25 -29.89 -11.08
C PRO A 340 -26.43 -31.17 -10.90
N ARG A 341 -26.15 -31.90 -11.98
CA ARG A 341 -25.35 -33.14 -11.93
C ARG A 341 -23.95 -32.89 -11.38
N LYS A 342 -23.32 -31.78 -11.78
CA LYS A 342 -21.97 -31.39 -11.32
C LYS A 342 -22.04 -30.73 -9.94
N GLN A 343 -23.02 -29.84 -9.70
CA GLN A 343 -23.21 -29.16 -8.43
C GLN A 343 -23.51 -30.14 -7.28
N ASN A 344 -24.28 -31.20 -7.54
CA ASN A 344 -24.63 -32.20 -6.53
C ASN A 344 -23.40 -32.91 -5.96
N ARG A 345 -22.38 -33.17 -6.80
CA ARG A 345 -21.10 -33.76 -6.36
C ARG A 345 -20.37 -32.90 -5.34
N LEU A 346 -20.49 -31.57 -5.43
CA LEU A 346 -19.96 -30.66 -4.43
C LEU A 346 -20.83 -30.64 -3.16
N SER A 347 -22.15 -30.69 -3.33
CA SER A 347 -23.11 -30.64 -2.21
C SER A 347 -23.05 -31.87 -1.29
N GLU A 348 -22.59 -33.01 -1.81
CA GLU A 348 -22.41 -34.29 -1.10
C GLU A 348 -21.08 -34.41 -0.33
N LYS A 349 -20.26 -33.34 -0.31
CA LYS A 349 -18.98 -33.29 0.40
C LYS A 349 -19.12 -33.63 1.89
N THR A 350 -18.40 -34.66 2.33
CA THR A 350 -18.48 -35.26 3.68
C THR A 350 -17.67 -34.55 4.78
N ALA A 351 -16.71 -33.70 4.43
CA ALA A 351 -15.81 -33.06 5.39
C ALA A 351 -16.26 -31.64 5.77
N SER A 352 -16.02 -31.24 7.03
CA SER A 352 -16.17 -29.85 7.45
C SER A 352 -15.30 -28.93 6.59
N ASP A 353 -15.85 -27.76 6.23
CA ASP A 353 -15.15 -26.78 5.39
C ASP A 353 -13.95 -26.22 6.14
N ARG A 354 -12.77 -26.83 5.93
CA ARG A 354 -11.51 -26.33 6.50
C ARG A 354 -11.27 -24.91 6.06
N ASN A 355 -11.07 -24.01 7.02
CA ASN A 355 -10.95 -22.58 6.75
C ASN A 355 -9.62 -22.19 6.07
N ASP A 356 -8.67 -23.13 5.94
CA ASP A 356 -7.36 -22.93 5.30
C ASP A 356 -7.43 -22.50 3.83
N LYS A 357 -8.55 -22.77 3.16
CA LYS A 357 -8.84 -22.28 1.81
C LYS A 357 -9.06 -20.77 1.73
N LYS A 358 -9.28 -20.09 2.86
CA LYS A 358 -9.41 -18.63 2.96
C LYS A 358 -8.14 -17.95 3.49
N ARG A 359 -7.01 -18.67 3.52
CA ARG A 359 -5.78 -18.23 4.19
C ARG A 359 -4.55 -18.38 3.31
N PHE A 360 -3.82 -17.30 3.06
CA PHE A 360 -2.44 -17.35 2.55
C PHE A 360 -1.48 -17.54 3.72
N PHE A 361 -1.17 -18.79 4.06
CA PHE A 361 -0.13 -19.08 5.04
C PHE A 361 1.22 -18.61 4.52
N ILE A 362 1.92 -17.82 5.32
CA ILE A 362 3.27 -17.37 5.04
C ILE A 362 4.21 -18.51 5.44
N GLU A 363 5.05 -18.97 4.52
CA GLU A 363 5.98 -20.08 4.76
C GLU A 363 7.34 -19.59 5.20
N ARG A 364 7.82 -18.53 4.56
CA ARG A 364 9.11 -17.89 4.85
C ARG A 364 9.21 -16.54 4.17
N VAL A 365 10.17 -15.75 4.64
CA VAL A 365 10.63 -14.52 4.03
C VAL A 365 12.09 -14.73 3.64
N VAL A 366 12.45 -14.38 2.41
CA VAL A 366 13.78 -14.63 1.85
C VAL A 366 14.34 -13.32 1.31
N ASP A 367 15.54 -12.95 1.70
CA ASP A 367 16.23 -11.79 1.12
C ASP A 367 16.50 -12.02 -0.37
N VAL A 368 16.26 -11.00 -1.18
CA VAL A 368 16.61 -11.01 -2.60
C VAL A 368 17.47 -9.80 -2.93
N ALA A 369 18.22 -9.91 -4.03
CA ALA A 369 18.95 -8.78 -4.58
C ALA A 369 18.02 -7.56 -4.77
N PRO A 370 18.53 -6.33 -4.63
CA PRO A 370 17.73 -5.13 -4.77
C PRO A 370 16.91 -5.12 -6.07
N ARG A 371 15.70 -4.58 -6.01
CA ARG A 371 14.80 -4.44 -7.17
C ARG A 371 14.35 -3.00 -7.29
N ARG A 372 13.86 -2.64 -8.47
CA ARG A 372 13.11 -1.40 -8.62
C ARG A 372 11.77 -1.61 -7.95
N VAL A 373 11.40 -0.68 -7.08
CA VAL A 373 10.17 -0.70 -6.30
C VAL A 373 9.45 0.62 -6.49
N ASN A 374 8.19 0.66 -6.10
CA ASN A 374 7.36 1.83 -6.15
C ASN A 374 6.51 1.92 -4.87
N CYS A 375 6.20 3.15 -4.45
CA CYS A 375 5.34 3.43 -3.31
C CYS A 375 4.08 4.15 -3.80
N ILE A 376 2.92 3.69 -3.33
CA ILE A 376 1.64 4.35 -3.58
C ILE A 376 0.93 4.61 -2.26
N GLU A 377 0.15 5.68 -2.24
CA GLU A 377 -0.78 5.95 -1.16
C GLU A 377 -2.19 5.64 -1.63
N VAL A 378 -2.93 4.84 -0.86
CA VAL A 378 -4.27 4.38 -1.23
C VAL A 378 -5.26 4.82 -0.16
N GLU A 379 -6.45 5.25 -0.59
CA GLU A 379 -7.54 5.54 0.33
C GLU A 379 -7.84 4.32 1.22
N GLY A 380 -7.73 4.48 2.55
CA GLY A 380 -7.97 3.39 3.50
C GLY A 380 -6.73 2.60 3.85
N GLY A 381 -5.62 2.88 3.17
CA GLY A 381 -4.28 2.37 3.46
C GLY A 381 -4.05 0.89 3.20
N MET A 382 -5.08 0.14 2.80
CA MET A 382 -4.99 -1.26 2.40
C MET A 382 -5.42 -1.44 0.95
N TYR A 383 -4.68 -2.24 0.19
CA TYR A 383 -5.02 -2.62 -1.19
C TYR A 383 -4.55 -4.04 -1.52
N LEU A 384 -5.07 -4.59 -2.61
CA LEU A 384 -4.75 -5.92 -3.13
C LEU A 384 -3.63 -5.83 -4.16
N ALA A 385 -2.59 -6.64 -4.00
CA ALA A 385 -1.44 -6.69 -4.90
C ALA A 385 -1.13 -8.12 -5.37
N GLY A 386 -0.47 -8.22 -6.53
CA GLY A 386 -0.17 -9.49 -7.19
C GLY A 386 -1.35 -10.07 -7.97
N ARG A 387 -1.06 -11.10 -8.79
CA ARG A 387 -2.10 -11.87 -9.50
C ARG A 387 -3.03 -12.63 -8.54
N ASP A 388 -2.53 -12.85 -7.33
CA ASP A 388 -3.22 -13.55 -6.25
C ASP A 388 -4.11 -12.63 -5.40
N LEU A 389 -4.08 -11.31 -5.64
CA LEU A 389 -4.87 -10.32 -4.90
C LEU A 389 -4.62 -10.43 -3.39
N ILE A 390 -3.37 -10.25 -2.97
CA ILE A 390 -2.94 -10.32 -1.57
C ILE A 390 -3.11 -8.94 -0.92
N PRO A 391 -3.84 -8.82 0.21
CA PRO A 391 -3.98 -7.57 0.98
C PRO A 391 -2.66 -7.04 1.56
N THR A 392 -2.44 -5.72 1.49
CA THR A 392 -1.16 -5.08 1.88
C THR A 392 -1.30 -3.58 2.26
N HIS A 393 -0.33 -3.00 3.01
CA HIS A 393 -0.49 -1.69 3.74
C HIS A 393 0.50 -0.54 3.39
N ASN A 394 0.17 0.72 3.75
CA ASN A 394 1.03 1.94 3.76
C ASN A 394 0.82 2.81 5.06
N SER A 395 1.66 3.81 5.43
CA SER A 395 1.63 4.41 6.80
C SER A 395 2.05 5.88 6.93
N GLU A 396 1.57 6.54 8.00
CA GLU A 396 1.53 8.02 8.15
C GLU A 396 1.45 8.56 9.62
N ILE A 397 2.56 8.58 10.40
CA ILE A 397 2.54 9.02 11.83
C ILE A 397 2.22 10.52 12.01
N VAL A 398 2.99 11.40 11.36
CA VAL A 398 2.94 12.86 11.61
C VAL A 398 1.72 13.50 10.95
N SER A 399 1.41 13.14 9.72
CA SER A 399 0.36 13.82 8.95
C SER A 399 -1.03 13.30 9.25
N ARG A 400 -1.16 12.14 9.91
CA ARG A 400 -2.45 11.51 10.21
C ARG A 400 -2.65 11.18 11.69
N LYS A 401 -1.74 10.45 12.34
CA LYS A 401 -1.94 10.05 13.75
C LYS A 401 -1.76 11.21 14.73
N PHE A 402 -0.81 12.11 14.47
CA PHE A 402 -0.57 13.26 15.34
C PHE A 402 -1.73 14.26 15.39
N PRO A 403 -2.34 14.71 14.27
CA PRO A 403 -3.54 15.56 14.31
C PRO A 403 -4.70 14.92 15.03
N ALA A 404 -4.91 13.61 14.87
CA ALA A 404 -5.95 12.88 15.59
C ALA A 404 -5.73 12.96 17.11
N TRP A 405 -4.52 12.64 17.57
CA TRP A 405 -4.18 12.74 19.00
C TRP A 405 -4.28 14.18 19.52
N ALA A 406 -3.79 15.17 18.76
CA ALA A 406 -3.82 16.58 19.15
C ALA A 406 -5.27 17.06 19.37
N LEU A 407 -6.20 16.74 18.47
CA LEU A 407 -7.63 17.06 18.64
C LEU A 407 -8.26 16.29 19.80
N GLY A 408 -7.82 15.06 20.07
CA GLY A 408 -8.24 14.30 21.25
C GLY A 408 -7.81 14.98 22.55
N TYR A 409 -6.55 15.39 22.61
CA TYR A 409 -5.94 16.07 23.75
C TYR A 409 -6.54 17.47 23.98
N ASN A 410 -6.74 18.23 22.90
CA ASN A 410 -7.40 19.53 22.94
C ASN A 410 -8.34 19.69 21.73
N PRO A 411 -9.65 19.45 21.91
CA PRO A 411 -10.61 19.53 20.83
C PRO A 411 -10.91 20.96 20.39
N LYS A 412 -10.27 21.99 20.97
CA LYS A 412 -10.41 23.37 20.51
C LYS A 412 -9.37 23.76 19.46
N LEU A 413 -8.40 22.89 19.19
CA LEU A 413 -7.32 23.18 18.25
C LEU A 413 -7.84 23.39 16.83
N LYS A 414 -7.27 24.39 16.18
CA LYS A 414 -7.45 24.69 14.77
C LYS A 414 -6.19 24.26 14.05
N ILE A 415 -6.27 23.15 13.33
CA ILE A 415 -5.14 22.51 12.68
C ILE A 415 -5.26 22.68 11.17
N VAL A 416 -4.14 23.00 10.51
CA VAL A 416 -4.02 22.94 9.06
C VAL A 416 -2.99 21.88 8.71
N GLY A 417 -3.36 20.93 7.84
CA GLY A 417 -2.44 19.98 7.24
C GLY A 417 -2.24 20.29 5.76
N THR A 418 -0.98 20.35 5.34
CA THR A 418 -0.61 20.70 3.98
C THR A 418 0.36 19.70 3.39
N SER A 419 0.30 19.56 2.06
CA SER A 419 1.26 18.78 1.28
C SER A 419 1.38 19.34 -0.13
N TYR A 420 2.36 18.88 -0.92
CA TYR A 420 2.57 19.37 -2.30
C TYR A 420 1.30 19.36 -3.17
N ALA A 421 0.35 18.44 -2.90
CA ALA A 421 -0.91 18.33 -3.63
C ALA A 421 -2.14 18.36 -2.70
N ALA A 422 -3.22 19.02 -3.14
CA ALA A 422 -4.48 19.10 -2.41
C ALA A 422 -5.12 17.72 -2.17
N ASN A 423 -5.09 16.83 -3.17
CA ASN A 423 -5.63 15.47 -3.04
C ASN A 423 -4.92 14.65 -1.95
N LEU A 424 -3.61 14.89 -1.75
CA LEU A 424 -2.81 14.22 -0.73
C LEU A 424 -3.19 14.73 0.67
N ALA A 425 -3.27 16.05 0.84
CA ALA A 425 -3.76 16.64 2.09
C ALA A 425 -5.19 16.17 2.45
N GLN A 426 -6.09 16.07 1.47
CA GLN A 426 -7.44 15.49 1.66
C GLN A 426 -7.39 13.99 2.05
N GLY A 427 -6.36 13.26 1.60
CA GLY A 427 -6.04 11.91 2.06
C GLY A 427 -5.81 11.85 3.56
N PHE A 428 -5.02 12.80 4.08
CA PHE A 428 -4.75 12.91 5.52
C PHE A 428 -6.03 13.17 6.31
N SER A 429 -6.84 14.14 5.88
CA SER A 429 -8.13 14.46 6.47
C SER A 429 -9.02 13.22 6.64
N ARG A 430 -9.20 12.43 5.58
CA ARG A 430 -9.99 11.19 5.64
C ARG A 430 -9.48 10.21 6.68
N SER A 431 -8.17 10.04 6.80
CA SER A 431 -7.61 9.10 7.75
C SER A 431 -7.66 9.60 9.20
N ILE A 432 -7.55 10.91 9.41
CA ILE A 432 -7.75 11.50 10.73
C ILE A 432 -9.19 11.27 11.18
N GLN A 433 -10.16 11.54 10.30
CA GLN A 433 -11.57 11.27 10.58
C GLN A 433 -11.83 9.80 10.92
N ARG A 434 -11.24 8.85 10.17
CA ARG A 434 -11.33 7.41 10.48
C ARG A 434 -10.73 7.05 11.83
N THR A 435 -9.62 7.68 12.21
CA THR A 435 -9.01 7.48 13.51
C THR A 435 -9.95 7.98 14.61
N ILE A 436 -10.51 9.19 14.47
CA ILE A 436 -11.45 9.76 15.45
C ILE A 436 -12.73 8.93 15.59
N ASP A 437 -13.23 8.35 14.49
CA ASP A 437 -14.44 7.51 14.51
C ASP A 437 -14.21 6.10 15.10
N SER A 438 -12.95 5.66 15.27
CA SER A 438 -12.62 4.31 15.74
C SER A 438 -13.06 4.07 17.20
N PRO A 439 -13.42 2.82 17.55
CA PRO A 439 -13.70 2.45 18.94
C PRO A 439 -12.55 2.77 19.90
N GLU A 440 -11.31 2.48 19.50
CA GLU A 440 -10.11 2.68 20.32
C GLU A 440 -9.88 4.16 20.61
N TYR A 441 -10.10 5.04 19.63
CA TYR A 441 -10.02 6.48 19.86
C TYR A 441 -11.10 6.96 20.82
N LYS A 442 -12.34 6.47 20.68
CA LYS A 442 -13.45 6.82 21.58
C LYS A 442 -13.23 6.34 23.01
N GLU A 443 -12.51 5.23 23.19
CA GLU A 443 -12.08 4.77 24.52
C GLU A 443 -11.09 5.75 25.17
N VAL A 444 -10.17 6.33 24.39
CA VAL A 444 -9.19 7.32 24.89
C VAL A 444 -9.80 8.72 25.05
N PHE A 445 -10.58 9.18 24.07
CA PHE A 445 -11.12 10.53 23.98
C PHE A 445 -12.65 10.52 23.76
N PRO A 446 -13.45 10.09 24.75
CA PRO A 446 -14.91 9.92 24.59
C PRO A 446 -15.65 11.23 24.33
N CYS A 447 -15.05 12.37 24.69
CA CYS A 447 -15.64 13.71 24.52
C CYS A 447 -15.24 14.41 23.21
N THR A 448 -14.42 13.78 22.37
CA THR A 448 -13.97 14.34 21.09
C THR A 448 -14.52 13.50 19.95
N PHE A 449 -15.50 14.03 19.23
CA PHE A 449 -16.15 13.35 18.12
C PHE A 449 -16.52 14.32 17.00
N LEU A 450 -16.80 13.75 15.82
CA LEU A 450 -17.16 14.48 14.61
C LEU A 450 -18.65 14.40 14.37
N ASN A 451 -19.16 15.28 13.50
CA ASN A 451 -20.54 15.22 13.05
C ASN A 451 -20.81 13.87 12.35
N SER A 452 -21.97 13.26 12.60
CA SER A 452 -22.37 11.99 11.97
C SER A 452 -22.81 12.17 10.50
N GLN A 453 -23.20 13.40 10.12
CA GLN A 453 -23.59 13.75 8.76
C GLN A 453 -22.49 14.55 8.05
N ASN A 454 -22.31 14.29 6.76
CA ASN A 454 -21.46 15.13 5.91
C ASN A 454 -22.17 16.45 5.62
N VAL A 455 -21.60 17.56 6.06
CA VAL A 455 -22.14 18.92 5.85
C VAL A 455 -21.08 19.74 5.11
N SER A 456 -21.42 20.20 3.90
CA SER A 456 -20.47 20.83 2.96
C SER A 456 -20.53 22.35 2.87
N THR A 457 -21.68 22.99 3.14
CA THR A 457 -21.87 24.42 2.76
C THR A 457 -22.55 25.32 3.78
N ASP A 458 -23.19 24.80 4.85
CA ASP A 458 -23.96 25.67 5.76
C ASP A 458 -23.71 25.35 7.25
N ALA A 459 -22.80 26.10 7.86
CA ALA A 459 -22.47 26.03 9.29
C ALA A 459 -23.57 26.65 10.18
N ARG A 460 -24.61 27.29 9.63
CA ARG A 460 -25.67 27.93 10.43
C ARG A 460 -26.55 26.94 11.20
N ARG A 461 -26.43 25.62 10.94
CA ARG A 461 -27.22 24.57 11.62
C ARG A 461 -26.40 23.34 12.08
N GLY A 462 -25.08 23.33 11.94
CA GLY A 462 -24.29 22.16 12.34
C GLY A 462 -22.79 22.33 12.13
N TYR A 463 -22.04 21.28 12.45
CA TYR A 463 -20.59 21.20 12.35
C TYR A 463 -20.19 20.68 10.96
N LEU A 464 -19.24 21.34 10.31
CA LEU A 464 -18.72 20.96 9.00
C LEU A 464 -17.98 19.63 9.09
N ARG A 465 -18.18 18.79 8.06
CA ARG A 465 -17.45 17.54 7.88
C ARG A 465 -17.43 17.17 6.40
N ASN A 466 -16.29 17.36 5.77
CA ASN A 466 -15.97 16.94 4.42
C ASN A 466 -14.45 16.63 4.32
N ILE A 467 -13.95 16.42 3.10
CA ILE A 467 -12.53 16.06 2.89
C ILE A 467 -11.57 17.24 3.07
N ASP A 468 -12.05 18.47 2.86
CA ASP A 468 -11.26 19.70 2.98
C ASP A 468 -11.24 20.22 4.43
N ILE A 469 -12.34 20.05 5.16
CA ILE A 469 -12.47 20.51 6.54
C ILE A 469 -13.41 19.61 7.37
N PHE A 470 -13.06 19.40 8.63
CA PHE A 470 -13.99 18.88 9.63
C PHE A 470 -13.83 19.59 10.98
N GLU A 471 -14.91 19.67 11.74
CA GLU A 471 -14.98 20.34 13.03
C GLU A 471 -15.22 19.33 14.16
N THR A 472 -14.59 19.56 15.31
CA THR A 472 -14.88 18.83 16.55
C THR A 472 -16.17 19.37 17.17
N VAL A 473 -17.15 18.49 17.33
CA VAL A 473 -18.50 18.86 17.78
C VAL A 473 -18.46 19.42 19.20
N GLY A 474 -19.02 20.60 19.41
CA GLY A 474 -19.15 21.25 20.73
C GLY A 474 -17.93 22.03 21.20
N HIS A 475 -16.81 21.98 20.48
CA HIS A 475 -15.54 22.54 20.95
C HIS A 475 -14.98 23.69 20.10
N GLY A 476 -15.42 23.82 18.84
CA GLY A 476 -14.98 24.90 17.95
C GLY A 476 -13.57 24.74 17.36
N GLY A 477 -12.92 23.59 17.59
CA GLY A 477 -11.72 23.18 16.87
C GLY A 477 -12.04 22.58 15.49
N PHE A 478 -11.03 22.54 14.63
CA PHE A 478 -11.15 21.98 13.29
C PHE A 478 -9.82 21.46 12.76
N TYR A 479 -9.89 20.61 11.73
CA TYR A 479 -8.77 20.31 10.85
C TYR A 479 -9.12 20.74 9.42
N ARG A 480 -8.18 21.38 8.73
CA ARG A 480 -8.32 21.77 7.32
C ARG A 480 -7.16 21.22 6.48
N ALA A 481 -7.48 20.58 5.37
CA ALA A 481 -6.53 20.05 4.39
C ALA A 481 -6.34 21.04 3.23
N VAL A 482 -5.09 21.38 2.90
CA VAL A 482 -4.78 22.33 1.82
C VAL A 482 -3.53 21.89 1.05
N GLY A 483 -3.55 21.94 -0.28
CA GLY A 483 -2.34 21.73 -1.09
C GLY A 483 -1.44 22.98 -1.14
N VAL A 484 -0.15 22.82 -1.39
CA VAL A 484 0.74 23.96 -1.69
C VAL A 484 0.18 24.76 -2.86
N GLY A 485 0.13 26.09 -2.72
CA GLY A 485 -0.52 27.01 -3.67
C GLY A 485 -2.04 27.14 -3.49
N GLY A 486 -2.65 26.34 -2.62
CA GLY A 486 -4.05 26.48 -2.24
C GLY A 486 -4.29 27.65 -1.28
N GLY A 487 -5.42 28.33 -1.45
CA GLY A 487 -5.80 29.43 -0.57
C GLY A 487 -6.20 28.94 0.82
N LEU A 488 -5.68 29.60 1.86
CA LEU A 488 -6.25 29.55 3.20
C LEU A 488 -7.09 30.80 3.44
N THR A 489 -8.40 30.64 3.66
CA THR A 489 -9.33 31.73 4.02
C THR A 489 -9.98 31.45 5.39
N GLY A 490 -10.16 32.49 6.22
CA GLY A 490 -10.87 32.36 7.51
C GLY A 490 -9.98 32.43 8.75
N THR A 491 -10.38 31.68 9.79
CA THR A 491 -9.90 31.75 11.19
C THR A 491 -8.41 31.44 11.37
N PRO A 492 -7.70 32.12 12.32
CA PRO A 492 -6.33 31.77 12.70
C PRO A 492 -6.16 30.32 13.14
N VAL A 493 -4.95 29.78 12.96
CA VAL A 493 -4.60 28.36 13.11
C VAL A 493 -3.64 28.18 14.29
N ASP A 494 -3.90 27.20 15.16
CA ASP A 494 -3.05 26.88 16.32
C ASP A 494 -1.86 25.97 15.95
N LEU A 495 -2.03 25.07 14.98
CA LEU A 495 -1.00 24.14 14.52
C LEU A 495 -1.02 24.00 12.99
N GLY A 496 0.08 24.38 12.34
CA GLY A 496 0.30 24.17 10.91
C GLY A 496 1.26 23.00 10.66
N ILE A 497 0.84 22.02 9.87
CA ILE A 497 1.65 20.85 9.48
C ILE A 497 1.89 20.92 7.96
N ILE A 498 3.15 20.83 7.55
CA ILE A 498 3.59 20.82 6.17
C ILE A 498 4.32 19.50 5.94
N ASP A 499 3.74 18.64 5.08
CA ASP A 499 4.26 17.31 4.77
C ASP A 499 4.67 17.21 3.30
N ASP A 500 5.97 17.07 3.05
CA ASP A 500 6.59 17.00 1.73
C ASP A 500 6.01 18.07 0.77
N PRO A 501 6.40 19.36 0.91
CA PRO A 501 5.89 20.44 0.06
C PRO A 501 6.40 20.37 -1.39
N VAL A 502 7.20 19.34 -1.72
CA VAL A 502 7.78 19.08 -3.05
C VAL A 502 7.56 17.60 -3.37
N LYS A 503 7.07 17.29 -4.58
CA LYS A 503 6.67 15.93 -4.96
C LYS A 503 7.84 15.01 -5.33
N ASP A 504 8.73 15.51 -6.17
CA ASP A 504 9.75 14.71 -6.84
C ASP A 504 11.00 15.54 -7.17
N ALA A 505 12.05 14.87 -7.64
CA ALA A 505 13.32 15.51 -7.98
C ALA A 505 13.20 16.61 -9.06
N LEU A 506 12.23 16.49 -9.97
CA LEU A 506 12.04 17.46 -11.06
C LEU A 506 11.44 18.76 -10.51
N GLU A 507 10.42 18.66 -9.66
CA GLU A 507 9.90 19.81 -8.92
C GLU A 507 10.98 20.41 -7.99
N ALA A 508 11.75 19.56 -7.30
CA ALA A 508 12.83 20.01 -6.43
C ALA A 508 13.95 20.74 -7.17
N ALA A 509 14.25 20.37 -8.42
CA ALA A 509 15.25 21.02 -9.27
C ALA A 509 14.73 22.34 -9.89
N SER A 510 13.42 22.51 -10.01
CA SER A 510 12.80 23.71 -10.58
C SER A 510 12.85 24.91 -9.63
N GLN A 511 13.62 25.95 -9.97
CA GLN A 511 13.66 27.21 -9.23
C GLN A 511 12.27 27.84 -9.12
N THR A 512 11.51 27.87 -10.22
CA THR A 512 10.14 28.41 -10.24
C THR A 512 9.21 27.68 -9.27
N TYR A 513 9.35 26.36 -9.13
CA TYR A 513 8.57 25.60 -8.16
C TYR A 513 8.97 25.97 -6.73
N ARG A 514 10.28 26.02 -6.42
CA ARG A 514 10.79 26.41 -5.10
C ARG A 514 10.33 27.80 -4.71
N ASP A 515 10.37 28.75 -5.64
CA ASP A 515 9.88 30.12 -5.45
C ASP A 515 8.38 30.13 -5.16
N ARG A 516 7.59 29.36 -5.91
CA ARG A 516 6.15 29.21 -5.65
C ARG A 516 5.84 28.63 -4.27
N VAL A 517 6.61 27.63 -3.81
CA VAL A 517 6.44 27.07 -2.45
C VAL A 517 6.78 28.12 -1.39
N TRP A 518 7.85 28.88 -1.61
CA TRP A 518 8.27 29.95 -0.71
C TRP A 518 7.22 31.07 -0.62
N GLU A 519 6.75 31.58 -1.76
CA GLU A 519 5.70 32.60 -1.83
C GLU A 519 4.41 32.13 -1.17
N TRP A 520 3.99 30.89 -1.43
CA TRP A 520 2.82 30.32 -0.75
C TRP A 520 3.03 30.26 0.78
N TYR A 521 4.21 29.87 1.24
CA TYR A 521 4.51 29.83 2.66
C TYR A 521 4.46 31.23 3.29
N THR A 522 5.10 32.23 2.67
CA THR A 522 5.17 33.59 3.22
C THR A 522 3.84 34.33 3.15
N ASP A 523 3.14 34.22 2.02
CA ASP A 523 2.02 35.11 1.71
C ASP A 523 0.67 34.49 2.13
N VAL A 524 0.60 33.15 2.20
CA VAL A 524 -0.64 32.43 2.51
C VAL A 524 -0.55 31.67 3.83
N PHE A 525 0.49 30.89 4.05
CA PHE A 525 0.57 30.04 5.25
C PHE A 525 0.85 30.86 6.51
N LEU A 526 1.90 31.70 6.50
CA LEU A 526 2.27 32.53 7.65
C LEU A 526 1.17 33.51 8.05
N THR A 527 0.40 34.04 7.11
CA THR A 527 -0.68 35.00 7.39
C THR A 527 -1.85 34.41 8.17
N ARG A 528 -1.87 33.08 8.36
CA ARG A 528 -2.87 32.35 9.16
C ARG A 528 -2.39 31.98 10.55
N LEU A 529 -1.11 32.18 10.82
CA LEU A 529 -0.51 31.93 12.12
C LEU A 529 -0.63 33.18 13.00
N HIS A 530 -0.78 32.96 14.30
CA HIS A 530 -0.72 33.97 15.35
C HIS A 530 0.49 33.70 16.26
N ASN A 531 0.73 34.57 17.24
CA ASN A 531 1.93 34.53 18.08
C ASN A 531 2.17 33.21 18.83
N ASN A 532 1.12 32.39 19.03
CA ASN A 532 1.21 31.12 19.76
C ASN A 532 1.10 29.90 18.83
N SER A 533 0.99 30.12 17.52
CA SER A 533 0.84 29.03 16.56
C SER A 533 2.10 28.19 16.49
N LYS A 534 1.92 26.89 16.41
CA LYS A 534 2.99 25.93 16.24
C LYS A 534 3.11 25.52 14.77
N GLN A 535 4.34 25.20 14.34
CA GLN A 535 4.60 24.73 12.98
C GLN A 535 5.36 23.41 13.00
N CYS A 536 4.97 22.48 12.14
CA CYS A 536 5.68 21.23 11.92
C CYS A 536 5.92 21.07 10.41
N LEU A 537 7.18 21.13 10.00
CA LEU A 537 7.60 20.85 8.63
C LEU A 537 8.28 19.47 8.63
N ILE A 538 7.65 18.50 7.99
CA ILE A 538 8.25 17.20 7.71
C ILE A 538 8.52 17.10 6.21
N MET A 539 9.74 16.74 5.86
CA MET A 539 10.07 16.47 4.46
C MET A 539 11.32 15.62 4.32
N THR A 540 11.42 14.93 3.19
CA THR A 540 12.71 14.48 2.67
C THR A 540 13.41 15.65 1.98
N ARG A 541 14.65 15.95 2.33
CA ARG A 541 15.42 17.05 1.71
C ARG A 541 15.89 16.69 0.30
N TRP A 542 15.59 17.53 -0.68
CA TRP A 542 16.00 17.31 -2.08
C TRP A 542 17.01 18.34 -2.57
N ASN A 543 16.90 19.59 -2.11
CA ASN A 543 17.67 20.71 -2.61
C ASN A 543 18.07 21.65 -1.46
N GLU A 544 19.21 22.33 -1.56
CA GLU A 544 19.65 23.27 -0.53
C GLU A 544 18.78 24.54 -0.47
N ASP A 545 18.07 24.84 -1.55
CA ASP A 545 17.17 25.98 -1.69
C ASP A 545 15.68 25.58 -1.55
N ASP A 546 15.39 24.36 -1.09
CA ASP A 546 14.02 23.99 -0.72
C ASP A 546 13.48 24.83 0.47
N LEU A 547 12.18 24.70 0.77
CA LEU A 547 11.53 25.49 1.83
C LEU A 547 12.30 25.42 3.15
N ALA A 548 12.69 24.20 3.57
CA ALA A 548 13.51 23.99 4.75
C ALA A 548 14.86 24.73 4.66
N GLY A 549 15.56 24.60 3.54
CA GLY A 549 16.83 25.26 3.30
C GLY A 549 16.75 26.78 3.40
N ARG A 550 15.72 27.39 2.82
CA ARG A 550 15.48 28.85 2.93
C ARG A 550 15.20 29.27 4.37
N LEU A 551 14.30 28.57 5.06
CA LEU A 551 13.94 28.85 6.46
C LEU A 551 15.13 28.76 7.41
N LEU A 552 15.97 27.73 7.25
CA LEU A 552 17.18 27.56 8.06
C LEU A 552 18.25 28.61 7.73
N ARG A 553 18.20 29.22 6.55
CA ARG A 553 19.08 30.34 6.18
C ARG A 553 18.62 31.66 6.82
N THR A 554 17.31 31.87 6.89
CA THR A 554 16.72 33.15 7.30
C THR A 554 16.39 33.24 8.78
N GLU A 555 15.98 32.14 9.41
CA GLU A 555 15.49 32.11 10.81
C GLU A 555 15.84 30.79 11.53
N PRO A 556 17.10 30.33 11.50
CA PRO A 556 17.51 29.06 12.11
C PRO A 556 17.15 28.95 13.60
N GLU A 557 17.20 30.06 14.33
CA GLU A 557 16.93 30.13 15.77
C GLU A 557 15.46 29.86 16.14
N LYS A 558 14.54 29.92 15.17
CA LYS A 558 13.12 29.67 15.40
C LYS A 558 12.73 28.20 15.21
N TRP A 559 13.62 27.35 14.73
CA TRP A 559 13.32 25.97 14.39
C TRP A 559 14.11 25.00 15.26
N THR A 560 13.38 24.10 15.92
CA THR A 560 13.95 22.88 16.47
C THR A 560 14.06 21.89 15.31
N VAL A 561 15.26 21.48 14.94
CA VAL A 561 15.49 20.61 13.80
C VAL A 561 15.83 19.20 14.28
N ILE A 562 15.07 18.23 13.80
CA ILE A 562 15.37 16.81 13.95
C ILE A 562 15.88 16.32 12.60
N ARG A 563 17.18 16.06 12.54
CA ARG A 563 17.83 15.50 11.36
C ARG A 563 18.27 14.09 11.68
N ILE A 564 17.60 13.10 11.10
CA ILE A 564 17.91 11.70 11.33
C ILE A 564 18.54 11.15 10.05
N PRO A 565 19.88 11.02 9.97
CA PRO A 565 20.52 10.48 8.77
C PRO A 565 20.38 8.96 8.70
N ALA A 566 20.36 8.41 7.49
CA ALA A 566 20.31 6.97 7.26
C ALA A 566 21.53 6.25 7.85
N ILE A 567 22.72 6.86 7.77
CA ILE A 567 23.93 6.42 8.49
C ILE A 567 24.34 7.54 9.45
N ARG A 568 24.62 7.22 10.71
CA ARG A 568 25.16 8.22 11.63
C ARG A 568 26.59 8.61 11.23
N GLU A 569 26.83 9.89 10.97
CA GLU A 569 28.15 10.41 10.58
C GLU A 569 28.85 11.19 11.70
N ASP A 570 28.08 11.70 12.65
CA ASP A 570 28.54 12.60 13.71
C ASP A 570 27.75 12.37 15.02
N MET A 571 28.22 12.98 16.11
CA MET A 571 27.55 12.95 17.42
C MET A 571 26.77 14.25 17.71
N ASP A 572 26.53 15.09 16.69
CA ASP A 572 25.97 16.43 16.90
C ASP A 572 24.49 16.38 17.34
N PHE A 573 23.78 15.32 16.96
CA PHE A 573 22.41 15.09 17.40
C PHE A 573 22.36 14.15 18.61
N ALA A 574 22.24 14.74 19.81
CA ALA A 574 22.28 14.04 21.08
C ALA A 574 21.13 13.03 21.29
N ASP A 575 19.98 13.26 20.66
CA ASP A 575 18.82 12.35 20.76
C ASP A 575 18.93 11.10 19.85
N ASP A 576 19.96 11.04 19.00
CA ASP A 576 20.31 9.83 18.28
C ASP A 576 21.09 8.89 19.22
N PRO A 577 20.64 7.66 19.47
CA PRO A 577 21.31 6.73 20.38
C PRO A 577 22.39 5.87 19.71
N ARG A 578 22.57 5.97 18.39
CA ARG A 578 23.46 5.10 17.60
C ARG A 578 24.95 5.42 17.76
N GLU A 579 25.87 4.54 17.38
CA GLU A 579 27.29 4.91 17.23
C GLU A 579 27.58 5.47 15.82
N ILE A 580 28.68 6.22 15.66
CA ILE A 580 29.10 6.69 14.34
C ILE A 580 29.33 5.48 13.43
N GLY A 581 28.73 5.53 12.24
CA GLY A 581 28.79 4.49 11.24
C GLY A 581 27.59 3.56 11.26
N GLU A 582 26.75 3.56 12.31
CA GLU A 582 25.56 2.70 12.39
C GLU A 582 24.40 3.20 11.54
N ALA A 583 23.64 2.27 10.97
CA ALA A 583 22.45 2.60 10.22
C ALA A 583 21.30 3.00 11.16
N LEU A 584 20.39 3.82 10.64
CA LEU A 584 19.21 4.30 11.36
C LEU A 584 18.37 3.14 11.88
N TRP A 585 18.37 2.08 11.10
CA TRP A 585 17.63 0.89 11.39
C TRP A 585 18.40 -0.27 10.77
N GLU A 586 19.38 -0.79 11.50
CA GLU A 586 20.32 -1.82 11.02
C GLU A 586 19.58 -3.05 10.45
N GLU A 587 18.55 -3.51 11.15
CA GLU A 587 17.70 -4.63 10.73
C GLU A 587 16.96 -4.37 9.40
N LYS A 588 16.86 -3.09 8.99
CA LYS A 588 16.05 -2.59 7.88
C LYS A 588 16.87 -2.17 6.67
N HIS A 589 17.92 -1.40 6.92
CA HIS A 589 18.88 -0.89 5.96
C HIS A 589 20.25 -1.02 6.59
N SER A 590 20.93 -2.15 6.37
CA SER A 590 22.26 -2.35 6.94
C SER A 590 23.24 -1.27 6.48
N VAL A 591 24.27 -1.03 7.27
CA VAL A 591 25.31 -0.06 6.92
C VAL A 591 25.92 -0.39 5.57
N GLU A 592 26.23 -1.66 5.28
CA GLU A 592 26.83 -2.08 4.01
C GLU A 592 25.96 -1.66 2.82
N ARG A 593 24.65 -1.89 2.94
CA ARG A 593 23.69 -1.53 1.91
C ARG A 593 23.63 -0.02 1.69
N LEU A 594 23.58 0.74 2.77
CA LEU A 594 23.54 2.20 2.69
C LEU A 594 24.83 2.74 2.06
N ARG A 595 26.00 2.15 2.39
CA ARG A 595 27.28 2.45 1.74
C ARG A 595 27.30 2.08 0.25
N GLU A 596 26.61 1.02 -0.18
CA GLU A 596 26.45 0.73 -1.62
C GLU A 596 25.57 1.75 -2.35
N ALA A 597 24.48 2.18 -1.72
CA ALA A 597 23.60 3.22 -2.26
C ALA A 597 24.34 4.56 -2.37
N GLU A 598 25.12 4.91 -1.36
CA GLU A 598 26.03 6.06 -1.32
C GLU A 598 27.00 6.02 -2.50
N LYS A 599 27.68 4.89 -2.74
CA LYS A 599 28.61 4.74 -3.88
C LYS A 599 27.93 4.92 -5.24
N ARG A 600 26.69 4.42 -5.40
CA ARG A 600 25.99 4.49 -6.68
C ARG A 600 25.52 5.91 -7.03
N ALA A 601 25.04 6.65 -6.04
CA ALA A 601 24.49 7.98 -6.25
C ALA A 601 24.83 8.90 -5.07
N PRO A 602 26.10 9.36 -4.94
CA PRO A 602 26.56 10.09 -3.76
C PRO A 602 25.78 11.36 -3.46
N ARG A 603 25.43 12.14 -4.51
CA ARG A 603 24.68 13.39 -4.36
C ARG A 603 23.21 13.15 -3.93
N PRO A 604 22.41 12.33 -4.63
CA PRO A 604 21.09 11.95 -4.14
C PRO A 604 21.11 11.27 -2.76
N PHE A 605 22.16 10.48 -2.46
CA PHE A 605 22.31 9.86 -1.15
C PHE A 605 22.53 10.90 -0.05
N ALA A 606 23.45 11.85 -0.26
CA ALA A 606 23.69 12.94 0.67
C ALA A 606 22.42 13.76 0.93
N ALA A 607 21.68 14.11 -0.13
CA ALA A 607 20.42 14.85 -0.01
C ALA A 607 19.33 14.03 0.70
N LEU A 608 18.94 12.90 0.12
CA LEU A 608 17.76 12.15 0.53
C LEU A 608 18.00 11.28 1.75
N TYR A 609 19.17 10.68 1.91
CA TYR A 609 19.43 9.73 3.00
C TYR A 609 20.15 10.39 4.16
N GLN A 610 21.08 11.30 3.89
CA GLN A 610 21.80 12.00 4.96
C GLN A 610 21.19 13.37 5.31
N GLN A 611 20.11 13.78 4.62
CA GLN A 611 19.41 15.05 4.83
C GLN A 611 20.33 16.28 4.63
N ARG A 612 21.34 16.14 3.75
CA ARG A 612 22.36 17.14 3.44
C ARG A 612 22.41 17.39 1.93
N PRO A 613 21.44 18.12 1.36
CA PRO A 613 21.46 18.48 -0.05
C PRO A 613 22.61 19.44 -0.35
N SER A 614 23.05 19.48 -1.61
CA SER A 614 24.13 20.36 -2.09
C SER A 614 23.80 20.91 -3.48
N VAL A 615 24.37 22.07 -3.83
CA VAL A 615 24.11 22.76 -5.11
C VAL A 615 24.61 21.96 -6.32
N GLU A 616 23.81 21.93 -7.39
CA GLU A 616 24.27 21.49 -8.71
C GLU A 616 25.33 22.47 -9.23
N GLY A 617 26.58 22.00 -9.31
CA GLY A 617 27.72 22.83 -9.74
C GLY A 617 28.73 23.14 -8.64
N GLY A 618 28.50 22.74 -7.38
CA GLY A 618 29.55 22.74 -6.37
C GLY A 618 30.68 21.79 -6.79
N ASN A 619 31.85 22.36 -7.10
CA ASN A 619 33.00 21.63 -7.60
C ASN A 619 33.35 20.47 -6.66
N ILE A 620 33.17 19.23 -7.15
CA ILE A 620 33.52 18.00 -6.42
C ILE A 620 35.03 18.04 -6.24
N ILE A 621 35.50 18.29 -5.03
CA ILE A 621 36.93 18.17 -4.74
C ILE A 621 37.27 16.67 -4.71
N LYS A 622 37.94 16.18 -5.75
CA LYS A 622 38.33 14.78 -5.82
C LYS A 622 39.60 14.54 -5.01
N ARG A 623 39.64 13.44 -4.26
CA ARG A 623 40.84 13.05 -3.49
C ARG A 623 42.07 12.93 -4.39
N GLU A 624 41.89 12.47 -5.63
CA GLU A 624 42.96 12.35 -6.64
C GLU A 624 43.55 13.70 -7.11
N TRP A 625 42.90 14.84 -6.82
CA TRP A 625 43.44 16.17 -7.14
C TRP A 625 44.53 16.62 -6.17
N PHE A 626 44.64 15.97 -5.02
CA PHE A 626 45.69 16.27 -4.05
C PHE A 626 46.83 15.27 -4.19
N GLY A 627 48.04 15.78 -4.44
CA GLY A 627 49.26 15.00 -4.35
C GLY A 627 49.58 14.62 -2.90
N THR A 628 50.14 13.43 -2.70
CA THR A 628 50.72 13.02 -1.42
C THR A 628 52.15 13.54 -1.31
N ILE A 629 52.47 14.23 -0.20
CA ILE A 629 53.84 14.62 0.13
C ILE A 629 54.29 13.87 1.37
N SER A 630 55.58 13.55 1.45
CA SER A 630 56.15 12.94 2.65
C SER A 630 56.17 13.96 3.80
N GLN A 631 56.14 13.47 5.04
CA GLN A 631 56.21 14.36 6.20
C GLN A 631 57.55 15.11 6.28
N ALA A 632 58.62 14.52 5.76
CA ALA A 632 59.92 15.18 5.62
C ALA A 632 59.88 16.33 4.60
N ASP A 633 59.20 16.14 3.46
CA ASP A 633 59.00 17.20 2.47
C ASP A 633 58.08 18.30 2.99
N PHE A 634 57.01 17.95 3.69
CA PHE A 634 56.13 18.92 4.33
C PHE A 634 56.88 19.80 5.35
N ALA A 635 57.70 19.20 6.21
CA ALA A 635 58.52 19.93 7.17
C ALA A 635 59.55 20.86 6.50
N ARG A 636 60.10 20.43 5.36
CA ARG A 636 61.04 21.22 4.54
C ARG A 636 60.36 22.41 3.85
N ILE A 637 59.11 22.26 3.41
CA ILE A 637 58.33 23.30 2.73
C ILE A 637 57.77 24.32 3.73
N ALA A 638 57.22 23.86 4.84
CA ALA A 638 56.49 24.72 5.78
C ALA A 638 57.38 25.77 6.49
N LYS A 639 58.68 25.51 6.67
CA LYS A 639 59.70 26.46 7.22
C LYS A 639 59.18 27.37 8.36
N LYS A 640 58.47 26.80 9.35
CA LYS A 640 57.87 27.48 10.53
C LYS A 640 56.66 28.40 10.26
N THR A 641 56.09 28.38 9.07
CA THR A 641 54.85 29.11 8.73
C THR A 641 53.64 28.22 9.01
N ALA A 642 52.56 28.80 9.56
CA ALA A 642 51.30 28.07 9.73
C ALA A 642 50.76 27.68 8.34
N PRO A 643 50.45 26.39 8.10
CA PRO A 643 49.92 25.96 6.81
C PRO A 643 48.55 26.61 6.57
N THR A 644 48.43 27.38 5.49
CA THR A 644 47.17 28.02 5.07
C THR A 644 46.77 27.41 3.74
N PHE A 645 45.59 26.78 3.68
CA PHE A 645 45.06 26.17 2.47
C PHE A 645 44.04 27.10 1.83
N PHE A 646 44.26 27.47 0.58
CA PHE A 646 43.28 28.18 -0.25
C PHE A 646 42.79 27.24 -1.33
N ILE A 647 41.46 27.14 -1.47
CA ILE A 647 40.82 26.37 -2.52
C ILE A 647 39.94 27.37 -3.28
N ASP A 648 40.38 27.74 -4.48
CA ASP A 648 39.61 28.57 -5.40
C ASP A 648 38.85 27.64 -6.35
N THR A 649 37.53 27.66 -6.26
CA THR A 649 36.64 26.84 -7.10
C THR A 649 36.19 27.57 -8.37
N ALA A 650 36.67 28.79 -8.64
CA ALA A 650 36.23 29.62 -9.76
C ALA A 650 37.04 29.47 -11.06
N TYR A 651 38.05 28.59 -11.11
CA TYR A 651 38.85 28.30 -12.32
C TYR A 651 38.64 26.85 -12.79
N THR A 652 37.53 26.61 -13.48
CA THR A 652 37.35 25.49 -14.43
C THR A 652 36.55 25.94 -15.62
#